data_AF-A0A2T4JFQ3-F1
#
_entry.id   AF-A0A2T4JFQ3-F1
#
_cell.length_a   1.000
_cell.length_b   1.000
_cell.length_c   1.000
_cell.angle_alpha   90.00
_cell.angle_beta   90.00
_cell.angle_gamma   90.00
#
_symmetry.space_group_name_H-M   'P 1'
#
loop_
_entity.id
_entity.type
_entity.pdbx_description
1 polymer ?
#
loop_
_entity_poly.entity_id
_entity_poly.type
_entity_poly.pdbx_seq_one_letter_code
_entity_poly.pdbx_strand_id
1 'polypeptide(L)'
;MQTYTPLEHRPGDTPQLFDLEGGLPTQGPFGKIVRLTASEEVTGLTPVPIEADERYAFRATYRRASDSPDPANDAISCGLDWLAADKSLLSRTTIDTQTGLRVADGRREIRASVVAEANGPARIVAPTGARYAQPWLKTFGTGHATDVEVLSLERLPFVSVPVARTFYVTMDGQDINEGTSLTSPLATISEGLARAAALGQSAVVIVQPGEYTVPPETVIPANCALYGYDLRVTKLRLPIGQEENNMFLLSNGCKARGFTFTGLRHEPYTLAGGPPRKGWAFVFKPGEIITRSPYIADCSQLHSFTQDQLVLPIDKAAGNPLMPRGGGNLLADGSVLAPSSPLRSVVVDSFTAINPNGVGYAITRNAFVQLVSVFTNWSRVGLWAHDGGQVTVANSNNTFGDYAFAATGFRRAIRIEGVADKSLIRTYPAAANTITSQTEAIVTALMTTRYPTLPNWNGLSADQKALAERDTRTLLRSLAGDLRAGQDRGAQFFAKGLFDWNADYAFSIALVPLFLASWEQVRVELAARITDPGAQTMIAALIALISDVVAAPEAYRTGFPSVIEATGQQFSYAGSGVNYNALPYAQRGTGRAPDPSSAILKSGGGRIYATFSTETGDTYLGEDLRVDFERNTIEGQAFSRGVQNIALPLIIGLGA
;
A
#
# COMPACT_ATOMS: atom_id res chain seq x y z
N MET A 1 31.02 2.34 -25.91
CA MET A 1 31.32 2.82 -27.27
C MET A 1 30.24 2.21 -28.16
N GLN A 2 29.25 2.98 -28.59
CA GLN A 2 28.23 2.47 -29.52
C GLN A 2 28.92 2.19 -30.84
N THR A 3 29.05 0.91 -31.21
CA THR A 3 29.46 0.52 -32.56
C THR A 3 28.30 0.78 -33.47
N TYR A 4 28.37 1.89 -34.22
CA TYR A 4 27.37 2.20 -35.23
C TYR A 4 27.39 1.13 -36.32
N THR A 5 26.22 0.69 -36.79
CA THR A 5 26.18 -0.17 -37.98
C THR A 5 26.61 0.62 -39.22
N PRO A 6 27.17 0.00 -40.28
CA PRO A 6 27.59 0.71 -41.49
C PRO A 6 26.50 1.57 -42.14
N LEU A 7 25.23 1.25 -41.91
CA LEU A 7 24.07 1.98 -42.43
C LEU A 7 23.54 3.08 -41.49
N GLU A 8 24.15 3.30 -40.32
CA GLU A 8 23.86 4.47 -39.46
C GLU A 8 24.66 5.72 -39.88
N HIS A 9 25.54 5.58 -40.87
CA HIS A 9 26.29 6.68 -41.46
C HIS A 9 25.55 7.32 -42.64
N ARG A 10 25.81 8.62 -42.88
CA ARG A 10 25.21 9.34 -44.01
C ARG A 10 25.93 8.99 -45.31
N PRO A 11 25.23 8.81 -46.44
CA PRO A 11 25.85 8.47 -47.73
C PRO A 11 26.99 9.40 -48.14
N GLY A 12 26.88 10.71 -47.91
CA GLY A 12 27.94 11.65 -48.24
C GLY A 12 29.13 11.64 -47.28
N ASP A 13 28.92 11.29 -46.00
CA ASP A 13 30.00 11.24 -45.01
C ASP A 13 30.87 10.00 -45.19
N THR A 14 30.27 8.89 -45.63
CA THR A 14 30.92 7.60 -45.83
C THR A 14 30.48 6.93 -47.14
N PRO A 15 30.78 7.52 -48.31
CA PRO A 15 30.31 7.02 -49.61
C PRO A 15 30.75 5.59 -49.91
N GLN A 16 31.86 5.13 -49.34
CA GLN A 16 32.35 3.76 -49.45
C GLN A 16 31.43 2.69 -48.83
N LEU A 17 30.43 3.08 -48.04
CA LEU A 17 29.44 2.18 -47.43
C LEU A 17 28.15 2.06 -48.27
N PHE A 18 28.10 2.74 -49.41
CA PHE A 18 26.94 2.81 -50.30
C PHE A 18 27.36 2.52 -51.74
N ASP A 19 26.51 1.82 -52.48
CA ASP A 19 26.56 1.77 -53.93
C ASP A 19 25.83 3.02 -54.42
N LEU A 20 26.49 3.82 -55.27
CA LEU A 20 25.96 5.12 -55.67
C LEU A 20 25.37 5.12 -57.08
N GLU A 21 25.48 4.03 -57.85
CA GLU A 21 24.94 3.87 -59.22
C GLU A 21 24.81 5.19 -60.03
N GLY A 22 25.92 5.94 -60.16
CA GLY A 22 26.01 7.23 -60.89
C GLY A 22 26.07 8.49 -60.01
N GLY A 23 25.67 8.41 -58.75
CA GLY A 23 25.69 9.51 -57.78
C GLY A 23 27.07 9.97 -57.35
N LEU A 24 27.20 11.28 -57.12
CA LEU A 24 28.46 11.94 -56.80
C LEU A 24 28.49 12.44 -55.35
N PRO A 25 29.42 11.96 -54.50
CA PRO A 25 29.66 12.54 -53.19
C PRO A 25 30.10 13.99 -53.33
N THR A 26 29.39 14.92 -52.70
CA THR A 26 29.70 16.35 -52.74
C THR A 26 29.28 17.03 -51.44
N GLN A 27 29.49 18.34 -51.34
CA GLN A 27 29.11 19.13 -50.19
C GLN A 27 27.83 19.93 -50.47
N GLY A 28 26.79 19.62 -49.73
CA GLY A 28 25.55 20.39 -49.69
C GLY A 28 25.56 21.45 -48.58
N PRO A 29 24.49 22.22 -48.42
CA PRO A 29 24.41 23.31 -47.44
C PRO A 29 24.47 22.86 -45.97
N PHE A 30 24.29 21.55 -45.69
CA PHE A 30 24.19 21.00 -44.33
C PHE A 30 25.18 19.85 -44.05
N GLY A 31 26.20 19.71 -44.90
CA GLY A 31 27.23 18.67 -44.76
C GLY A 31 27.48 17.91 -46.07
N LYS A 32 28.19 16.79 -45.97
CA LYS A 32 28.42 15.93 -47.12
C LYS A 32 27.16 15.17 -47.50
N ILE A 33 26.89 15.08 -48.80
CA ILE A 33 25.71 14.44 -49.38
C ILE A 33 26.14 13.59 -50.59
N VAL A 34 25.23 12.77 -51.11
CA VAL A 34 25.37 12.20 -52.46
C VAL A 34 24.39 12.91 -53.38
N ARG A 35 24.89 13.49 -54.48
CA ARG A 35 24.09 14.19 -55.47
C ARG A 35 23.81 13.28 -56.67
N LEU A 36 22.53 13.13 -56.99
CA LEU A 36 22.03 12.42 -58.17
C LEU A 36 21.57 13.45 -59.20
N THR A 37 22.00 13.32 -60.45
CA THR A 37 21.71 14.29 -61.53
C THR A 37 20.96 13.68 -62.72
N ALA A 38 20.83 12.35 -62.72
CA ALA A 38 20.08 11.61 -63.71
C ALA A 38 19.21 10.54 -63.03
N SER A 39 18.84 9.50 -63.78
CA SER A 39 18.14 8.34 -63.25
C SER A 39 19.15 7.40 -62.56
N GLU A 40 19.45 7.68 -61.31
CA GLU A 40 20.55 7.09 -60.53
C GLU A 40 20.01 6.60 -59.17
N GLU A 41 20.71 5.66 -58.54
CA GLU A 41 20.26 5.03 -57.29
C GLU A 41 21.38 5.02 -56.24
N VAL A 42 21.04 5.29 -54.98
CA VAL A 42 21.93 5.08 -53.84
C VAL A 42 21.38 3.93 -53.02
N THR A 43 22.20 2.91 -52.80
CA THR A 43 21.82 1.70 -52.05
C THR A 43 22.85 1.38 -50.99
N GLY A 44 22.41 0.99 -49.79
CA GLY A 44 23.32 0.58 -48.73
C GLY A 44 24.06 -0.72 -49.05
N LEU A 45 25.40 -0.75 -49.03
CA LEU A 45 26.18 -1.93 -49.42
C LEU A 45 26.08 -3.10 -48.45
N THR A 46 25.90 -2.82 -47.16
CA THR A 46 25.87 -3.85 -46.12
C THR A 46 24.42 -4.15 -45.73
N PRO A 47 23.87 -5.35 -46.01
CA PRO A 47 22.53 -5.70 -45.58
C PRO A 47 22.37 -5.72 -44.05
N VAL A 48 21.23 -5.24 -43.56
CA VAL A 48 20.84 -5.32 -42.14
C VAL A 48 20.17 -6.66 -41.90
N PRO A 49 20.62 -7.49 -40.93
CA PRO A 49 19.91 -8.69 -40.55
C PRO A 49 18.54 -8.32 -39.94
N ILE A 50 17.51 -9.04 -40.35
CA ILE A 50 16.14 -8.85 -39.87
C ILE A 50 15.78 -10.04 -39.00
N GLU A 51 15.79 -9.81 -37.69
CA GLU A 51 15.55 -10.81 -36.66
C GLU A 51 14.11 -10.76 -36.16
N ALA A 52 13.61 -11.91 -35.70
CA ALA A 52 12.32 -11.99 -35.01
C ALA A 52 12.35 -11.14 -33.73
N ASP A 53 11.20 -10.57 -33.34
CA ASP A 53 11.01 -9.72 -32.15
C ASP A 53 11.83 -8.41 -32.10
N GLU A 54 12.51 -8.05 -33.19
CA GLU A 54 13.21 -6.77 -33.33
C GLU A 54 12.43 -5.77 -34.19
N ARG A 55 12.70 -4.48 -33.97
CA ARG A 55 12.13 -3.39 -34.76
C ARG A 55 13.24 -2.58 -35.40
N TYR A 56 13.00 -2.13 -36.63
CA TYR A 56 13.94 -1.33 -37.38
C TYR A 56 13.26 -0.06 -37.90
N ALA A 57 14.04 1.01 -38.06
CA ALA A 57 13.59 2.26 -38.64
C ALA A 57 14.31 2.49 -39.96
N PHE A 58 13.54 2.51 -41.05
CA PHE A 58 14.02 3.03 -42.33
C PHE A 58 13.95 4.56 -42.31
N ARG A 59 15.00 5.21 -42.83
CA ARG A 59 15.06 6.66 -42.97
C ARG A 59 15.71 7.04 -44.30
N ALA A 60 15.00 7.85 -45.08
CA ALA A 60 15.56 8.52 -46.25
C ALA A 60 15.33 10.03 -46.13
N THR A 61 16.37 10.83 -46.30
CA THR A 61 16.26 12.29 -46.34
C THR A 61 16.93 12.80 -47.60
N TYR A 62 16.18 13.58 -48.37
CA TYR A 62 16.62 14.14 -49.64
C TYR A 62 16.00 15.50 -49.90
N ARG A 63 16.58 16.25 -50.84
CA ARG A 63 16.04 17.53 -51.33
C ARG A 63 16.39 17.72 -52.79
N ARG A 64 15.63 18.55 -53.50
CA ARG A 64 16.00 18.99 -54.83
C ARG A 64 16.95 20.19 -54.74
N ALA A 65 18.10 20.10 -55.42
CA ALA A 65 19.09 21.16 -55.56
C ALA A 65 18.96 21.94 -56.87
N SER A 66 18.42 21.30 -57.92
CA SER A 66 18.00 21.94 -59.18
C SER A 66 16.72 21.29 -59.69
N ASP A 67 15.75 22.11 -60.10
CA ASP A 67 14.47 21.64 -60.62
C ASP A 67 14.64 20.86 -61.93
N SER A 68 13.83 19.80 -62.08
CA SER A 68 13.67 19.12 -63.36
C SER A 68 12.83 19.98 -64.32
N PRO A 69 13.09 19.95 -65.63
CA PRO A 69 12.16 20.42 -66.66
C PRO A 69 10.79 19.74 -66.61
N ASP A 70 10.69 18.50 -66.12
CA ASP A 70 9.46 17.73 -65.92
C ASP A 70 9.41 17.06 -64.53
N PRO A 71 9.07 17.81 -63.47
CA PRO A 71 9.08 17.28 -62.10
C PRO A 71 8.10 16.12 -61.86
N ALA A 72 7.06 15.98 -62.68
CA ALA A 72 6.03 14.95 -62.50
C ALA A 72 6.52 13.57 -62.92
N ASN A 73 7.33 13.48 -63.98
CA ASN A 73 7.94 12.25 -64.46
C ASN A 73 9.32 11.96 -63.83
N ASP A 74 9.95 12.98 -63.23
CA ASP A 74 11.28 12.87 -62.58
C ASP A 74 11.17 12.62 -61.07
N ALA A 75 10.41 11.57 -60.75
CA ALA A 75 10.07 11.19 -59.39
C ALA A 75 11.30 10.77 -58.57
N ILE A 76 11.10 10.72 -57.26
CA ILE A 76 12.07 10.12 -56.32
C ILE A 76 11.35 9.00 -55.59
N SER A 77 11.91 7.80 -55.63
CA SER A 77 11.40 6.65 -54.87
C SER A 77 12.42 6.17 -53.87
N CYS A 78 11.97 5.67 -52.73
CA CYS A 78 12.84 5.04 -51.76
C CYS A 78 12.16 3.83 -51.14
N GLY A 79 12.97 2.86 -50.71
CA GLY A 79 12.45 1.58 -50.26
C GLY A 79 13.49 0.64 -49.69
N LEU A 80 13.08 -0.63 -49.60
CA LEU A 80 13.88 -1.73 -49.10
C LEU A 80 13.98 -2.86 -50.10
N ASP A 81 15.18 -3.39 -50.24
CA ASP A 81 15.45 -4.67 -50.89
C ASP A 81 15.54 -5.76 -49.83
N TRP A 82 14.70 -6.78 -49.97
CA TRP A 82 14.65 -7.93 -49.07
C TRP A 82 15.52 -9.05 -49.63
N LEU A 83 16.42 -9.57 -48.80
CA LEU A 83 17.37 -10.59 -49.21
C LEU A 83 17.17 -11.89 -48.44
N ALA A 84 17.44 -13.02 -49.11
CA ALA A 84 17.45 -14.34 -48.51
C ALA A 84 18.70 -14.57 -47.64
N ALA A 85 18.79 -15.76 -47.03
CA ALA A 85 19.93 -16.15 -46.17
C ALA A 85 21.28 -16.09 -46.90
N ASP A 86 21.30 -16.36 -48.20
CA ASP A 86 22.49 -16.29 -49.07
C ASP A 86 22.75 -14.87 -49.64
N LYS A 87 21.97 -13.87 -49.20
CA LYS A 87 21.98 -12.47 -49.64
C LYS A 87 21.52 -12.24 -51.09
N SER A 88 20.90 -13.23 -51.74
CA SER A 88 20.21 -13.01 -53.01
C SER A 88 18.95 -12.15 -52.82
N LEU A 89 18.65 -11.27 -53.79
CA LEU A 89 17.45 -10.44 -53.78
C LEU A 89 16.19 -11.31 -53.92
N LEU A 90 15.31 -11.24 -52.92
CA LEU A 90 13.99 -11.90 -52.94
C LEU A 90 12.92 -11.01 -53.55
N SER A 91 12.83 -9.77 -53.06
CA SER A 91 11.84 -8.80 -53.54
C SER A 91 12.24 -7.38 -53.15
N ARG A 92 11.65 -6.39 -53.84
CA ARG A 92 11.83 -4.97 -53.58
C ARG A 92 10.51 -4.36 -53.12
N THR A 93 10.53 -3.61 -52.03
CA THR A 93 9.37 -2.86 -51.51
C THR A 93 9.63 -1.37 -51.61
N THR A 94 8.81 -0.67 -52.38
CA THR A 94 8.81 0.81 -52.41
C THR A 94 8.01 1.33 -51.22
N ILE A 95 8.64 2.15 -50.37
CA ILE A 95 8.03 2.73 -49.17
C ILE A 95 7.33 4.05 -49.49
N ASP A 96 7.92 4.84 -50.38
CA ASP A 96 7.41 6.13 -50.78
C ASP A 96 7.89 6.50 -52.19
N THR A 97 7.05 7.22 -52.94
CA THR A 97 7.37 7.80 -54.25
C THR A 97 6.83 9.22 -54.29
N GLN A 98 7.73 10.19 -54.48
CA GLN A 98 7.38 11.60 -54.62
C GLN A 98 7.43 12.01 -56.10
N THR A 99 6.26 12.26 -56.68
CA THR A 99 6.11 12.86 -58.01
C THR A 99 5.97 14.38 -57.84
N GLY A 100 6.87 15.16 -58.45
CA GLY A 100 6.76 16.63 -58.44
C GLY A 100 7.64 17.41 -57.46
N LEU A 101 8.68 16.80 -56.85
CA LEU A 101 9.56 17.54 -55.91
C LEU A 101 10.40 18.63 -56.62
N ARG A 102 10.25 19.88 -56.16
CA ARG A 102 11.01 21.06 -56.60
C ARG A 102 11.98 21.59 -55.53
N VAL A 103 12.87 22.50 -55.90
CA VAL A 103 13.81 23.18 -55.00
C VAL A 103 13.06 23.97 -53.92
N ALA A 104 11.94 24.60 -54.28
CA ALA A 104 11.09 25.34 -53.36
C ALA A 104 10.45 24.48 -52.26
N ASP A 105 10.32 23.16 -52.47
CA ASP A 105 9.75 22.22 -51.49
C ASP A 105 10.70 21.92 -50.32
N GLY A 106 11.98 22.28 -50.46
CA GLY A 106 12.99 22.09 -49.43
C GLY A 106 13.29 20.62 -49.10
N ARG A 107 13.71 20.39 -47.86
CA ARG A 107 14.16 19.09 -47.35
C ARG A 107 12.96 18.18 -47.08
N ARG A 108 12.96 16.98 -47.66
CA ARG A 108 11.97 15.92 -47.41
C ARG A 108 12.60 14.79 -46.61
N GLU A 109 11.83 14.23 -45.70
CA GLU A 109 12.25 13.12 -44.84
C GLU A 109 11.17 12.06 -44.79
N ILE A 110 11.52 10.85 -45.21
CA ILE A 110 10.69 9.65 -45.16
C ILE A 110 11.19 8.78 -44.03
N ARG A 111 10.26 8.34 -43.18
CA ARG A 111 10.52 7.34 -42.13
C ARG A 111 9.47 6.23 -42.20
N ALA A 112 9.90 4.99 -41.98
CA ALA A 112 9.01 3.86 -41.87
C ALA A 112 9.49 2.86 -40.80
N SER A 113 8.55 2.33 -40.03
CA SER A 113 8.81 1.20 -39.13
C SER A 113 8.82 -0.10 -39.93
N VAL A 114 9.82 -0.92 -39.67
CA VAL A 114 10.07 -2.20 -40.34
C VAL A 114 10.16 -3.30 -39.28
N VAL A 115 9.49 -4.43 -39.52
CA VAL A 115 9.46 -5.59 -38.62
C VAL A 115 9.62 -6.90 -39.38
N ALA A 116 10.14 -7.92 -38.72
CA ALA A 116 10.23 -9.27 -39.30
C ALA A 116 8.85 -9.95 -39.42
N GLU A 117 7.97 -9.74 -38.43
CA GLU A 117 6.65 -10.37 -38.35
C GLU A 117 5.57 -9.35 -37.97
N ALA A 118 4.35 -9.56 -38.44
CA ALA A 118 3.24 -8.62 -38.27
C ALA A 118 2.65 -8.65 -36.84
N ASN A 119 3.37 -8.08 -35.86
CA ASN A 119 2.94 -7.97 -34.46
C ASN A 119 2.83 -6.49 -34.00
N GLY A 120 1.83 -5.77 -34.54
CA GLY A 120 1.52 -4.36 -34.19
C GLY A 120 1.47 -3.41 -35.41
N PRO A 121 1.45 -2.08 -35.21
CA PRO A 121 1.21 -1.07 -36.26
C PRO A 121 2.45 -0.76 -37.11
N ALA A 122 3.11 -1.77 -37.66
CA ALA A 122 4.25 -1.57 -38.57
C ALA A 122 3.78 -1.09 -39.95
N ARG A 123 4.55 -0.19 -40.58
CA ARG A 123 4.25 0.29 -41.95
C ARG A 123 4.70 -0.70 -43.00
N ILE A 124 5.75 -1.48 -42.70
CA ILE A 124 6.39 -2.43 -43.62
C ILE A 124 6.72 -3.72 -42.85
N VAL A 125 6.34 -4.87 -43.40
CA VAL A 125 6.60 -6.21 -42.85
C VAL A 125 7.48 -6.97 -43.84
N ALA A 126 8.51 -7.65 -43.34
CA ALA A 126 9.40 -8.46 -44.16
C ALA A 126 8.62 -9.62 -44.84
N PRO A 127 8.85 -9.87 -46.14
CA PRO A 127 8.21 -11.00 -46.83
C PRO A 127 8.79 -12.33 -46.35
N THR A 128 8.00 -13.40 -46.50
CA THR A 128 8.41 -14.75 -46.11
C THR A 128 9.75 -15.14 -46.75
N GLY A 129 10.70 -15.59 -45.92
CA GLY A 129 12.03 -16.00 -46.37
C GLY A 129 13.09 -14.90 -46.35
N ALA A 130 12.71 -13.64 -46.13
CA ALA A 130 13.67 -12.55 -45.94
C ALA A 130 14.46 -12.76 -44.64
N ARG A 131 15.79 -12.60 -44.75
CA ARG A 131 16.75 -12.64 -43.63
C ARG A 131 17.52 -11.34 -43.48
N TYR A 132 17.61 -10.55 -44.54
CA TYR A 132 18.24 -9.24 -44.51
C TYR A 132 17.42 -8.21 -45.29
N ALA A 133 17.70 -6.93 -45.03
CA ALA A 133 17.14 -5.82 -45.79
C ALA A 133 18.21 -4.75 -46.10
N GLN A 134 18.10 -4.11 -47.27
CA GLN A 134 18.96 -3.01 -47.70
C GLN A 134 18.13 -1.78 -48.08
N PRO A 135 18.44 -0.58 -47.55
CA PRO A 135 17.78 0.65 -47.95
C PRO A 135 18.30 1.14 -49.31
N TRP A 136 17.39 1.63 -50.15
CA TRP A 136 17.70 2.26 -51.43
C TRP A 136 16.90 3.54 -51.65
N LEU A 137 17.44 4.45 -52.46
CA LEU A 137 16.76 5.63 -52.98
C LEU A 137 17.15 5.86 -54.44
N LYS A 138 16.16 5.98 -55.31
CA LYS A 138 16.33 6.19 -56.75
C LYS A 138 15.68 7.48 -57.22
N THR A 139 16.39 8.24 -58.04
CA THR A 139 15.82 9.33 -58.84
C THR A 139 15.47 8.83 -60.23
N PHE A 140 14.46 9.44 -60.85
CA PHE A 140 14.10 9.19 -62.25
C PHE A 140 14.30 10.46 -63.08
N GLY A 141 14.44 10.30 -64.39
CA GLY A 141 14.58 11.42 -65.34
C GLY A 141 15.94 12.12 -65.35
N THR A 142 16.01 13.31 -65.95
CA THR A 142 17.28 14.01 -66.25
C THR A 142 17.13 15.53 -66.14
N GLY A 143 18.26 16.25 -65.98
CA GLY A 143 18.25 17.72 -65.91
C GLY A 143 17.86 18.28 -64.56
N HIS A 144 17.82 17.42 -63.52
CA HIS A 144 17.64 17.81 -62.13
C HIS A 144 18.93 17.60 -61.34
N ALA A 145 18.94 18.05 -60.09
CA ALA A 145 19.92 17.62 -59.12
C ALA A 145 19.22 17.35 -57.80
N THR A 146 19.45 16.18 -57.20
CA THR A 146 18.86 15.75 -55.93
C THR A 146 19.95 15.39 -54.95
N ASP A 147 19.92 16.01 -53.78
CA ASP A 147 20.86 15.70 -52.70
C ASP A 147 20.23 14.67 -51.77
N VAL A 148 20.89 13.52 -51.63
CA VAL A 148 20.59 12.49 -50.63
C VAL A 148 21.47 12.73 -49.41
N GLU A 149 20.83 13.05 -48.29
CA GLU A 149 21.51 13.40 -47.04
C GLU A 149 21.59 12.24 -46.07
N VAL A 150 20.54 11.43 -46.02
CA VAL A 150 20.43 10.28 -45.11
C VAL A 150 19.77 9.15 -45.87
N LEU A 151 20.35 7.96 -45.79
CA LEU A 151 19.73 6.72 -46.20
C LEU A 151 20.17 5.65 -45.21
N SER A 152 19.26 5.20 -44.36
CA SER A 152 19.57 4.24 -43.30
C SER A 152 18.44 3.26 -43.07
N LEU A 153 18.81 2.09 -42.55
CA LEU A 153 17.93 1.14 -41.91
C LEU A 153 18.58 0.76 -40.58
N GLU A 154 17.99 1.23 -39.49
CA GLU A 154 18.62 1.19 -38.17
C GLU A 154 17.82 0.27 -37.27
N ARG A 155 18.50 -0.66 -36.57
CA ARG A 155 17.86 -1.44 -35.53
C ARG A 155 17.50 -0.52 -34.37
N LEU A 156 16.22 -0.45 -34.03
CA LEU A 156 15.78 0.31 -32.87
C LEU A 156 16.20 -0.43 -31.60
N PRO A 157 16.65 0.30 -30.56
CA PRO A 157 16.94 -0.32 -29.27
C PRO A 157 15.66 -0.96 -28.70
N PHE A 158 15.84 -2.08 -28.00
CA PHE A 158 14.76 -2.83 -27.38
C PHE A 158 13.91 -1.92 -26.47
N VAL A 159 12.60 -1.84 -26.74
CA VAL A 159 11.61 -1.13 -25.91
C VAL A 159 11.28 -2.01 -24.71
N SER A 160 11.38 -1.39 -23.53
CA SER A 160 11.11 -1.86 -22.15
C SER A 160 10.88 -3.36 -21.92
N VAL A 161 11.66 -3.93 -21.01
CA VAL A 161 11.38 -5.24 -20.42
C VAL A 161 10.20 -5.10 -19.45
N PRO A 162 9.04 -5.75 -19.70
CA PRO A 162 7.96 -5.82 -18.72
C PRO A 162 8.49 -6.41 -17.42
N VAL A 163 8.13 -5.81 -16.29
CA VAL A 163 8.49 -6.35 -14.97
C VAL A 163 7.29 -7.12 -14.44
N ALA A 164 7.44 -8.44 -14.34
CA ALA A 164 6.38 -9.30 -13.85
C ALA A 164 5.85 -8.82 -12.49
N ARG A 165 4.52 -8.82 -12.33
CA ARG A 165 3.81 -8.42 -11.11
C ARG A 165 4.13 -6.98 -10.65
N THR A 166 4.51 -6.12 -11.58
CA THR A 166 4.76 -4.70 -11.34
C THR A 166 3.93 -3.87 -12.30
N PHE A 167 3.17 -2.91 -11.77
CA PHE A 167 2.42 -1.95 -12.56
C PHE A 167 2.94 -0.55 -12.31
N TYR A 168 3.21 0.20 -13.37
CA TYR A 168 3.69 1.57 -13.32
C TYR A 168 2.56 2.53 -13.62
N VAL A 169 2.45 3.59 -12.83
CA VAL A 169 1.48 4.68 -12.98
C VAL A 169 2.24 5.98 -13.18
N THR A 170 1.88 6.76 -14.20
CA THR A 170 2.52 8.04 -14.57
C THR A 170 1.46 9.06 -14.95
N MET A 171 1.79 10.37 -14.87
CA MET A 171 0.84 11.44 -15.21
C MET A 171 0.47 11.46 -16.71
N ASP A 172 1.35 10.97 -17.58
CA ASP A 172 1.21 10.89 -19.03
C ASP A 172 0.82 9.48 -19.53
N GLY A 173 0.59 8.55 -18.59
CA GLY A 173 0.15 7.19 -18.89
C GLY A 173 -1.28 7.12 -19.42
N GLN A 174 -1.70 5.93 -19.82
CA GLN A 174 -3.06 5.65 -20.28
C GLN A 174 -3.52 4.31 -19.71
N ASP A 175 -4.74 4.24 -19.18
CA ASP A 175 -5.26 3.00 -18.59
C ASP A 175 -5.55 1.90 -19.63
N ILE A 176 -5.46 2.22 -20.93
CA ILE A 176 -5.45 1.22 -22.00
C ILE A 176 -4.11 0.51 -22.15
N ASN A 177 -3.02 1.05 -21.59
CA ASN A 177 -1.69 0.47 -21.64
C ASN A 177 -1.62 -0.80 -20.80
N GLU A 178 -0.59 -1.64 -21.02
CA GLU A 178 -0.37 -2.84 -20.19
C GLU A 178 0.02 -2.49 -18.75
N GLY A 179 0.70 -1.36 -18.55
CA GLY A 179 1.16 -0.90 -17.25
C GLY A 179 2.41 -1.62 -16.73
N THR A 180 2.91 -2.63 -17.43
CA THR A 180 4.00 -3.50 -16.96
C THR A 180 5.40 -2.92 -17.16
N SER A 181 5.49 -1.72 -17.75
CA SER A 181 6.72 -0.99 -17.96
C SER A 181 6.54 0.53 -17.93
N LEU A 182 7.64 1.27 -17.79
CA LEU A 182 7.63 2.73 -17.83
C LEU A 182 7.40 3.32 -19.22
N THR A 183 7.48 2.54 -20.30
CA THR A 183 7.18 3.02 -21.67
C THR A 183 5.73 2.78 -22.06
N SER A 184 5.00 1.97 -21.29
CA SER A 184 3.56 1.74 -21.44
C SER A 184 2.87 1.77 -20.06
N PRO A 185 2.96 2.90 -19.32
CA PRO A 185 2.43 3.01 -17.96
C PRO A 185 0.92 3.30 -17.95
N LEU A 186 0.27 2.96 -16.84
CA LEU A 186 -1.12 3.31 -16.56
C LEU A 186 -1.25 4.79 -16.20
N ALA A 187 -2.46 5.35 -16.35
CA ALA A 187 -2.78 6.71 -15.94
C ALA A 187 -3.20 6.78 -14.47
N THR A 188 -3.97 5.78 -14.01
CA THR A 188 -4.61 5.84 -12.69
C THR A 188 -4.11 4.78 -11.71
N ILE A 189 -4.06 5.18 -10.44
CA ILE A 189 -3.71 4.28 -9.34
C ILE A 189 -4.79 3.20 -9.17
N SER A 190 -6.06 3.56 -9.35
CA SER A 190 -7.19 2.63 -9.26
C SER A 190 -7.07 1.48 -10.27
N GLU A 191 -6.71 1.78 -11.52
CA GLU A 191 -6.49 0.74 -12.53
C GLU A 191 -5.31 -0.16 -12.16
N GLY A 192 -4.19 0.42 -11.70
CA GLY A 192 -3.03 -0.37 -11.24
C GLY A 192 -3.38 -1.31 -10.09
N LEU A 193 -4.16 -0.85 -9.11
CA LEU A 193 -4.61 -1.67 -7.97
C LEU A 193 -5.64 -2.73 -8.40
N ALA A 194 -6.54 -2.40 -9.33
CA ALA A 194 -7.49 -3.37 -9.88
C ALA A 194 -6.76 -4.52 -10.62
N ARG A 195 -5.75 -4.20 -11.43
CA ARG A 195 -4.92 -5.21 -12.10
C ARG A 195 -4.10 -6.03 -11.12
N ALA A 196 -3.52 -5.40 -10.09
CA ALA A 196 -2.82 -6.11 -9.03
C ALA A 196 -3.77 -7.09 -8.29
N ALA A 197 -5.01 -6.68 -8.01
CA ALA A 197 -6.02 -7.55 -7.41
C ALA A 197 -6.37 -8.74 -8.31
N ALA A 198 -6.55 -8.50 -9.61
CA ALA A 198 -6.93 -9.52 -10.59
C ALA A 198 -5.89 -10.64 -10.75
N LEU A 199 -4.61 -10.37 -10.44
CA LEU A 199 -3.56 -11.41 -10.44
C LEU A 199 -3.77 -12.50 -9.38
N GLY A 200 -4.48 -12.19 -8.27
CA GLY A 200 -4.60 -13.10 -7.13
C GLY A 200 -3.27 -13.45 -6.46
N GLN A 201 -2.21 -12.68 -6.72
CA GLN A 201 -0.84 -12.89 -6.27
C GLN A 201 -0.23 -11.57 -5.79
N SER A 202 0.87 -11.63 -5.02
CA SER A 202 1.60 -10.44 -4.61
C SER A 202 2.13 -9.66 -5.81
N ALA A 203 1.75 -8.39 -5.90
CA ALA A 203 2.20 -7.46 -6.92
C ALA A 203 2.53 -6.09 -6.31
N VAL A 204 3.19 -5.23 -7.08
CA VAL A 204 3.48 -3.85 -6.69
C VAL A 204 2.95 -2.87 -7.74
N VAL A 205 2.33 -1.79 -7.27
CA VAL A 205 1.96 -0.63 -8.09
C VAL A 205 2.93 0.49 -7.74
N ILE A 206 3.71 0.95 -8.71
CA ILE A 206 4.71 2.01 -8.57
C ILE A 206 4.17 3.27 -9.24
N VAL A 207 3.96 4.31 -8.44
CA VAL A 207 3.43 5.61 -8.87
C VAL A 207 4.58 6.60 -8.99
N GLN A 208 4.79 7.10 -10.20
CA GLN A 208 5.86 8.05 -10.51
C GLN A 208 5.54 9.47 -9.97
N PRO A 209 6.48 10.43 -10.04
CA PRO A 209 6.25 11.81 -9.64
C PRO A 209 5.01 12.42 -10.31
N GLY A 210 4.17 13.10 -9.53
CA GLY A 210 2.92 13.68 -10.02
C GLY A 210 1.91 13.99 -8.92
N GLU A 211 0.82 14.63 -9.30
CA GLU A 211 -0.34 14.88 -8.44
C GLU A 211 -1.54 14.07 -8.95
N TYR A 212 -1.93 13.05 -8.19
CA TYR A 212 -2.96 12.09 -8.59
C TYR A 212 -4.22 12.28 -7.77
N THR A 213 -5.36 12.07 -8.43
CA THR A 213 -6.65 11.97 -7.76
C THR A 213 -7.00 10.51 -7.57
N VAL A 214 -7.41 10.13 -6.35
CA VAL A 214 -7.76 8.75 -5.99
C VAL A 214 -9.22 8.72 -5.53
N PRO A 215 -10.08 7.86 -6.08
CA PRO A 215 -11.44 7.68 -5.56
C PRO A 215 -11.44 7.34 -4.06
N PRO A 216 -12.47 7.75 -3.31
CA PRO A 216 -12.58 7.38 -1.89
C PRO A 216 -12.62 5.85 -1.73
N GLU A 217 -12.23 5.38 -0.55
CA GLU A 217 -12.31 3.97 -0.15
C GLU A 217 -11.61 3.01 -1.13
N THR A 218 -10.53 3.47 -1.78
CA THR A 218 -9.76 2.68 -2.74
C THR A 218 -9.03 1.55 -2.01
N VAL A 219 -9.26 0.30 -2.43
CA VAL A 219 -8.66 -0.87 -1.79
C VAL A 219 -7.22 -1.09 -2.26
N ILE A 220 -6.29 -1.18 -1.31
CA ILE A 220 -4.97 -1.76 -1.57
C ILE A 220 -5.10 -3.28 -1.43
N PRO A 221 -4.89 -4.07 -2.50
CA PRO A 221 -5.16 -5.50 -2.48
C PRO A 221 -4.30 -6.26 -1.46
N ALA A 222 -4.83 -7.40 -1.00
CA ALA A 222 -4.11 -8.25 -0.06
C ALA A 222 -2.75 -8.68 -0.62
N ASN A 223 -1.72 -8.67 0.24
CA ASN A 223 -0.35 -9.04 -0.08
C ASN A 223 0.30 -8.24 -1.23
N CYS A 224 -0.25 -7.08 -1.59
CA CYS A 224 0.28 -6.19 -2.61
C CYS A 224 0.89 -4.92 -2.01
N ALA A 225 1.72 -4.23 -2.80
CA ALA A 225 2.38 -3.00 -2.41
C ALA A 225 1.95 -1.83 -3.31
N LEU A 226 1.76 -0.66 -2.72
CA LEU A 226 1.51 0.62 -3.41
C LEU A 226 2.63 1.59 -3.05
N TYR A 227 3.53 1.87 -3.99
CA TYR A 227 4.75 2.64 -3.77
C TYR A 227 4.72 3.92 -4.59
N GLY A 228 4.73 5.06 -3.92
CA GLY A 228 5.07 6.34 -4.53
C GLY A 228 6.58 6.44 -4.70
N TYR A 229 7.02 7.17 -5.73
CA TYR A 229 8.44 7.35 -6.04
C TYR A 229 9.18 8.01 -4.88
N ASP A 230 8.63 9.12 -4.36
CA ASP A 230 9.07 9.77 -3.13
C ASP A 230 7.94 10.68 -2.61
N LEU A 231 7.81 10.76 -1.29
CA LEU A 231 6.77 11.56 -0.63
C LEU A 231 6.80 13.05 -1.02
N ARG A 232 7.96 13.59 -1.43
CA ARG A 232 8.09 14.99 -1.87
C ARG A 232 7.50 15.26 -3.25
N VAL A 233 7.35 14.24 -4.10
CA VAL A 233 7.00 14.42 -5.52
C VAL A 233 5.78 13.61 -5.95
N THR A 234 5.32 12.64 -5.17
CA THR A 234 4.10 11.87 -5.45
C THR A 234 2.99 12.27 -4.47
N LYS A 235 2.08 13.14 -4.91
CA LYS A 235 0.99 13.67 -4.09
C LYS A 235 -0.35 13.07 -4.48
N LEU A 236 -1.16 12.75 -3.48
CA LEU A 236 -2.49 12.17 -3.64
C LEU A 236 -3.55 13.09 -3.01
N ARG A 237 -4.69 13.18 -3.67
CA ARG A 237 -5.90 13.84 -3.14
C ARG A 237 -7.16 13.07 -3.51
N LEU A 238 -8.21 13.26 -2.72
CA LEU A 238 -9.55 12.84 -3.12
C LEU A 238 -10.12 13.80 -4.18
N PRO A 239 -11.16 13.39 -4.94
CA PRO A 239 -11.91 14.31 -5.77
C PRO A 239 -12.46 15.48 -4.95
N ILE A 240 -12.57 16.66 -5.57
CA ILE A 240 -13.10 17.86 -4.93
C ILE A 240 -14.51 17.57 -4.38
N GLY A 241 -14.78 18.02 -3.15
CA GLY A 241 -16.05 17.78 -2.45
C GLY A 241 -16.12 16.43 -1.72
N GLN A 242 -15.05 15.62 -1.78
CA GLN A 242 -14.95 14.34 -1.08
C GLN A 242 -13.90 14.32 0.03
N GLU A 243 -13.50 15.49 0.51
CA GLU A 243 -12.41 15.66 1.49
C GLU A 243 -12.67 14.92 2.82
N GLU A 244 -13.94 14.69 3.15
CA GLU A 244 -14.39 13.95 4.33
C GLU A 244 -14.62 12.46 4.06
N ASN A 245 -14.05 11.86 3.03
CA ASN A 245 -14.04 10.40 2.87
C ASN A 245 -12.68 9.82 3.26
N ASN A 246 -12.59 8.50 3.47
CA ASN A 246 -11.29 7.86 3.65
C ASN A 246 -10.68 7.56 2.28
N MET A 247 -9.36 7.63 2.17
CA MET A 247 -8.69 7.44 0.88
C MET A 247 -8.44 5.97 0.57
N PHE A 248 -7.71 5.27 1.45
CA PHE A 248 -7.32 3.88 1.21
C PHE A 248 -7.84 2.91 2.27
N LEU A 249 -8.31 1.76 1.77
CA LEU A 249 -8.69 0.59 2.56
C LEU A 249 -7.53 -0.42 2.59
N LEU A 250 -7.04 -0.70 3.79
CA LEU A 250 -5.95 -1.64 4.05
C LEU A 250 -6.46 -3.08 4.07
N SER A 251 -5.97 -3.91 3.15
CA SER A 251 -6.20 -5.36 3.12
C SER A 251 -5.08 -6.13 3.83
N ASN A 252 -5.27 -7.44 4.00
CA ASN A 252 -4.29 -8.32 4.64
C ASN A 252 -2.87 -8.20 4.03
N GLY A 253 -1.87 -7.93 4.86
CA GLY A 253 -0.46 -7.95 4.45
C GLY A 253 -0.08 -6.98 3.34
N CYS A 254 -0.88 -5.95 3.08
CA CYS A 254 -0.56 -4.92 2.09
C CYS A 254 0.52 -3.95 2.60
N LYS A 255 1.15 -3.22 1.69
CA LYS A 255 2.11 -2.16 2.03
C LYS A 255 1.85 -0.88 1.24
N ALA A 256 1.95 0.27 1.89
CA ALA A 256 1.91 1.58 1.23
C ALA A 256 3.13 2.42 1.64
N ARG A 257 3.77 3.14 0.69
CA ARG A 257 4.84 4.08 1.03
C ARG A 257 5.05 5.19 0.02
N GLY A 258 5.74 6.27 0.43
CA GLY A 258 6.30 7.26 -0.49
C GLY A 258 5.28 8.27 -1.01
N PHE A 259 4.26 8.60 -0.23
CA PHE A 259 3.17 9.50 -0.66
C PHE A 259 3.01 10.72 0.25
N THR A 260 2.63 11.83 -0.36
CA THR A 260 2.01 12.95 0.37
C THR A 260 0.50 12.99 0.12
N PHE A 261 -0.29 12.96 1.18
CA PHE A 261 -1.75 13.11 1.15
C PHE A 261 -2.13 14.57 1.36
N THR A 262 -3.01 15.10 0.52
CA THR A 262 -3.44 16.50 0.60
C THR A 262 -4.96 16.63 0.58
N GLY A 263 -5.47 17.68 1.22
CA GLY A 263 -6.89 18.06 1.15
C GLY A 263 -7.86 17.22 1.99
N LEU A 264 -7.41 16.19 2.70
CA LEU A 264 -8.27 15.44 3.63
C LEU A 264 -8.76 16.32 4.79
N ARG A 265 -10.00 16.10 5.23
CA ARG A 265 -10.66 16.81 6.33
C ARG A 265 -11.46 15.84 7.17
N HIS A 266 -11.35 15.94 8.50
CA HIS A 266 -12.25 15.21 9.38
C HIS A 266 -13.66 15.82 9.41
N GLU A 267 -14.65 14.94 9.41
CA GLU A 267 -16.01 15.27 9.85
C GLU A 267 -15.99 15.88 11.26
N PRO A 268 -17.02 16.65 11.68
CA PRO A 268 -17.10 17.16 13.05
C PRO A 268 -17.02 16.05 14.11
N TYR A 269 -16.22 16.27 15.17
CA TYR A 269 -16.07 15.32 16.28
C TYR A 269 -15.87 16.05 17.61
N THR A 270 -16.01 15.33 18.72
CA THR A 270 -15.71 15.81 20.08
C THR A 270 -14.90 14.78 20.84
N LEU A 271 -14.14 15.21 21.87
CA LEU A 271 -13.37 14.27 22.70
C LEU A 271 -14.26 13.23 23.41
N ALA A 272 -15.48 13.61 23.78
CA ALA A 272 -16.44 12.70 24.41
C ALA A 272 -17.06 11.70 23.42
N GLY A 273 -17.26 12.11 22.16
CA GLY A 273 -17.81 11.26 21.09
C GLY A 273 -16.81 10.31 20.44
N GLY A 274 -15.52 10.42 20.79
CA GLY A 274 -14.44 9.63 20.23
C GLY A 274 -13.85 10.21 18.92
N PRO A 275 -12.86 9.52 18.33
CA PRO A 275 -12.22 9.95 17.09
C PRO A 275 -13.21 10.02 15.91
N PRO A 276 -12.99 10.92 14.93
CA PRO A 276 -13.78 10.97 13.70
C PRO A 276 -13.62 9.67 12.90
N ARG A 277 -14.65 9.25 12.16
CA ARG A 277 -14.64 8.02 11.34
C ARG A 277 -14.22 8.26 9.89
N LYS A 278 -14.10 9.53 9.52
CA LYS A 278 -13.93 10.01 8.15
C LYS A 278 -12.77 11.01 8.03
N GLY A 279 -12.22 11.14 6.83
CA GLY A 279 -11.10 12.04 6.54
C GLY A 279 -9.72 11.45 6.83
N TRP A 280 -9.56 10.14 6.61
CA TRP A 280 -8.32 9.41 6.90
C TRP A 280 -7.60 8.97 5.62
N ALA A 281 -6.27 9.06 5.59
CA ALA A 281 -5.48 8.53 4.48
C ALA A 281 -5.59 7.00 4.40
N PHE A 282 -5.55 6.32 5.56
CA PHE A 282 -5.68 4.88 5.64
C PHE A 282 -6.67 4.44 6.73
N VAL A 283 -7.51 3.46 6.39
CA VAL A 283 -8.38 2.74 7.33
C VAL A 283 -8.37 1.24 7.00
N PHE A 284 -8.78 0.39 7.93
CA PHE A 284 -8.97 -1.04 7.61
C PHE A 284 -10.08 -1.23 6.59
N LYS A 285 -9.90 -2.19 5.67
CA LYS A 285 -10.98 -2.69 4.84
C LYS A 285 -12.02 -3.43 5.70
N PRO A 286 -13.31 -3.04 5.67
CA PRO A 286 -14.33 -3.76 6.41
C PRO A 286 -14.45 -5.22 6.00
N GLY A 287 -14.63 -6.12 6.97
CA GLY A 287 -14.75 -7.57 6.77
C GLY A 287 -13.44 -8.30 6.45
N GLU A 288 -12.30 -7.60 6.41
CA GLU A 288 -11.02 -8.22 6.09
C GLU A 288 -10.53 -9.16 7.22
N ILE A 289 -9.85 -10.24 6.85
CA ILE A 289 -9.13 -11.15 7.77
C ILE A 289 -7.63 -10.82 7.69
N ILE A 290 -7.07 -10.28 8.75
CA ILE A 290 -5.66 -9.91 8.84
C ILE A 290 -4.88 -11.05 9.49
N THR A 291 -4.06 -11.74 8.71
CA THR A 291 -3.07 -12.74 9.16
C THR A 291 -1.65 -12.19 9.14
N ARG A 292 -1.42 -11.10 8.40
CA ARG A 292 -0.19 -10.31 8.37
C ARG A 292 -0.58 -8.84 8.41
N SER A 293 -0.08 -8.10 9.41
CA SER A 293 -0.39 -6.67 9.56
C SER A 293 -0.06 -5.89 8.27
N PRO A 294 -0.93 -4.96 7.84
CA PRO A 294 -0.56 -3.95 6.86
C PRO A 294 0.63 -3.11 7.35
N TYR A 295 1.43 -2.61 6.40
CA TYR A 295 2.62 -1.80 6.69
C TYR A 295 2.54 -0.46 5.94
N ILE A 296 2.71 0.65 6.64
CA ILE A 296 2.76 2.00 6.05
C ILE A 296 4.13 2.62 6.35
N ALA A 297 4.80 3.21 5.34
CA ALA A 297 6.12 3.80 5.52
C ALA A 297 6.27 5.12 4.74
N ASP A 298 7.17 6.01 5.18
CA ASP A 298 7.66 7.16 4.40
C ASP A 298 6.56 8.00 3.74
N CYS A 299 5.64 8.50 4.56
CA CYS A 299 4.49 9.27 4.07
C CYS A 299 4.36 10.61 4.77
N SER A 300 3.54 11.51 4.21
CA SER A 300 3.16 12.76 4.86
C SER A 300 1.71 13.10 4.57
N GLN A 301 1.00 13.69 5.53
CA GLN A 301 -0.29 14.29 5.30
C GLN A 301 -0.19 15.79 5.52
N LEU A 302 -0.64 16.56 4.54
CA LEU A 302 -0.61 18.02 4.55
C LEU A 302 -2.03 18.59 4.42
N HIS A 303 -2.30 19.64 5.17
CA HIS A 303 -3.49 20.46 4.98
C HIS A 303 -3.36 21.36 3.74
N SER A 304 -4.50 21.87 3.26
CA SER A 304 -4.57 22.89 2.19
C SER A 304 -5.04 24.26 2.70
N PHE A 305 -4.95 24.50 4.01
CA PHE A 305 -5.36 25.76 4.63
C PHE A 305 -4.50 26.96 4.21
N THR A 306 -5.17 28.10 4.06
CA THR A 306 -4.54 29.39 3.79
C THR A 306 -3.84 29.94 5.02
N GLN A 307 -2.95 30.91 4.82
CA GLN A 307 -2.26 31.57 5.92
C GLN A 307 -3.24 32.29 6.88
N ASP A 308 -4.28 32.92 6.34
CA ASP A 308 -5.32 33.58 7.15
C ASP A 308 -6.07 32.58 8.05
N GLN A 309 -6.33 31.37 7.55
CA GLN A 309 -6.92 30.30 8.37
C GLN A 309 -5.97 29.82 9.47
N LEU A 310 -4.66 29.83 9.21
CA LEU A 310 -3.65 29.36 10.17
C LEU A 310 -3.34 30.36 11.28
N VAL A 311 -3.95 31.54 11.28
CA VAL A 311 -3.82 32.56 12.34
C VAL A 311 -5.13 32.84 13.06
N LEU A 312 -6.17 32.03 12.84
CA LEU A 312 -7.45 32.18 13.54
C LEU A 312 -7.29 31.97 15.07
N PRO A 313 -8.19 32.52 15.89
CA PRO A 313 -8.13 32.35 17.34
C PRO A 313 -8.17 30.87 17.77
N ILE A 314 -7.34 30.54 18.76
CA ILE A 314 -7.28 29.22 19.40
C ILE A 314 -8.17 29.23 20.64
N ASP A 315 -9.02 28.22 20.80
CA ASP A 315 -9.83 28.00 21.99
C ASP A 315 -9.86 26.49 22.30
N LYS A 316 -8.80 26.02 22.98
CA LYS A 316 -8.60 24.62 23.33
C LYS A 316 -9.79 24.03 24.11
N ALA A 317 -10.45 24.83 24.94
CA ALA A 317 -11.55 24.40 25.80
C ALA A 317 -12.83 24.15 24.99
N ALA A 318 -13.15 25.03 24.04
CA ALA A 318 -14.28 24.86 23.13
C ALA A 318 -13.98 23.95 21.92
N GLY A 319 -12.75 23.44 21.79
CA GLY A 319 -12.34 22.56 20.68
C GLY A 319 -11.99 23.31 19.39
N ASN A 320 -11.49 24.55 19.52
CA ASN A 320 -11.07 25.43 18.45
C ASN A 320 -12.14 25.59 17.34
N PRO A 321 -13.34 26.10 17.67
CA PRO A 321 -14.49 26.09 16.76
C PRO A 321 -14.27 26.90 15.48
N LEU A 322 -13.38 27.92 15.51
CA LEU A 322 -13.04 28.73 14.34
C LEU A 322 -11.99 28.06 13.44
N MET A 323 -11.22 27.11 13.96
CA MET A 323 -10.17 26.44 13.19
C MET A 323 -10.75 25.33 12.32
N PRO A 324 -10.53 25.33 10.99
CA PRO A 324 -10.88 24.19 10.16
C PRO A 324 -10.07 22.95 10.59
N ARG A 325 -10.64 21.76 10.38
CA ARG A 325 -10.05 20.49 10.79
C ARG A 325 -9.26 19.87 9.64
N GLY A 326 -7.97 19.60 9.83
CA GLY A 326 -7.21 18.74 8.91
C GLY A 326 -7.68 17.30 8.99
N GLY A 327 -7.28 16.46 8.02
CA GLY A 327 -7.49 15.01 8.05
C GLY A 327 -6.53 14.28 8.99
N GLY A 328 -6.47 12.95 8.87
CA GLY A 328 -5.60 12.08 9.68
C GLY A 328 -4.87 10.99 8.91
N ASN A 329 -3.73 10.54 9.44
CA ASN A 329 -2.88 9.55 8.79
C ASN A 329 -3.51 8.15 8.79
N LEU A 330 -3.97 7.71 9.95
CA LEU A 330 -4.49 6.34 10.14
C LEU A 330 -5.61 6.31 11.18
N LEU A 331 -6.75 5.72 10.80
CA LEU A 331 -7.73 5.17 11.74
C LEU A 331 -7.68 3.64 11.67
N ALA A 332 -7.15 3.03 12.73
CA ALA A 332 -7.21 1.59 12.95
C ALA A 332 -8.41 1.27 13.84
N ASP A 333 -9.50 0.78 13.24
CA ASP A 333 -10.69 0.33 13.95
C ASP A 333 -10.77 -1.20 13.93
N GLY A 334 -10.53 -1.83 15.08
CA GLY A 334 -10.50 -3.28 15.15
C GLY A 334 -11.88 -3.90 14.92
N SER A 335 -12.97 -3.18 15.15
CA SER A 335 -14.33 -3.73 15.05
C SER A 335 -14.85 -3.89 13.63
N VAL A 336 -14.24 -3.24 12.63
CA VAL A 336 -14.66 -3.40 11.23
C VAL A 336 -14.09 -4.66 10.59
N LEU A 337 -13.04 -5.25 11.17
CA LEU A 337 -12.45 -6.49 10.68
C LEU A 337 -13.35 -7.69 11.00
N ALA A 338 -13.21 -8.77 10.23
CA ALA A 338 -13.94 -10.01 10.49
C ALA A 338 -13.74 -10.47 11.95
N PRO A 339 -14.79 -11.00 12.63
CA PRO A 339 -14.65 -11.57 13.96
C PRO A 339 -13.55 -12.64 14.05
N SER A 340 -13.38 -13.42 12.98
CA SER A 340 -12.36 -14.46 12.84
C SER A 340 -10.94 -13.95 12.56
N SER A 341 -10.74 -12.64 12.39
CA SER A 341 -9.41 -12.06 12.14
C SER A 341 -8.48 -12.29 13.35
N PRO A 342 -7.36 -13.01 13.19
CA PRO A 342 -6.46 -13.30 14.31
C PRO A 342 -5.65 -12.07 14.73
N LEU A 343 -5.35 -11.17 13.79
CA LEU A 343 -4.71 -9.89 14.06
C LEU A 343 -5.70 -8.76 13.82
N ARG A 344 -5.51 -7.66 14.56
CA ARG A 344 -6.23 -6.40 14.37
C ARG A 344 -5.24 -5.25 14.36
N SER A 345 -4.14 -5.44 13.62
CA SER A 345 -2.95 -4.62 13.76
C SER A 345 -2.41 -4.03 12.47
N VAL A 346 -1.77 -2.87 12.60
CA VAL A 346 -1.05 -2.13 11.55
C VAL A 346 0.32 -1.73 12.08
N VAL A 347 1.33 -1.70 11.20
CA VAL A 347 2.66 -1.16 11.49
C VAL A 347 2.88 0.11 10.67
N VAL A 348 3.35 1.17 11.31
CA VAL A 348 3.66 2.45 10.66
C VAL A 348 5.08 2.90 11.01
N ASP A 349 5.81 3.30 9.99
CA ASP A 349 7.14 3.90 10.08
C ASP A 349 7.16 5.24 9.34
N SER A 350 7.81 6.26 9.90
CA SER A 350 8.18 7.47 9.17
C SER A 350 7.01 8.15 8.44
N PHE A 351 5.91 8.42 9.17
CA PHE A 351 4.73 9.09 8.64
C PHE A 351 4.43 10.36 9.44
N THR A 352 4.43 11.51 8.76
CA THR A 352 4.19 12.82 9.37
C THR A 352 2.75 13.29 9.14
N ALA A 353 2.04 13.68 10.19
CA ALA A 353 0.78 14.43 10.13
C ALA A 353 1.07 15.94 10.32
N ILE A 354 0.75 16.75 9.30
CA ILE A 354 0.66 18.20 9.42
C ILE A 354 -0.81 18.56 9.24
N ASN A 355 -1.56 18.47 10.33
CA ASN A 355 -3.03 18.50 10.33
C ASN A 355 -3.60 19.41 11.44
N PRO A 356 -3.51 20.73 11.27
CA PRO A 356 -4.14 21.72 12.15
C PRO A 356 -5.57 21.31 12.55
N ASN A 357 -5.82 21.26 13.86
CA ASN A 357 -7.11 20.90 14.49
C ASN A 357 -7.66 19.50 14.11
N GLY A 358 -6.84 18.65 13.48
CA GLY A 358 -7.18 17.28 13.09
C GLY A 358 -6.72 16.23 14.11
N VAL A 359 -6.94 14.95 13.80
CA VAL A 359 -6.44 13.82 14.58
C VAL A 359 -5.36 13.10 13.77
N GLY A 360 -4.14 12.99 14.29
CA GLY A 360 -3.02 12.36 13.56
C GLY A 360 -3.23 10.86 13.38
N TYR A 361 -3.40 10.15 14.50
CA TYR A 361 -3.57 8.71 14.56
C TYR A 361 -4.70 8.36 15.52
N ALA A 362 -5.66 7.54 15.08
CA ALA A 362 -6.70 6.99 15.93
C ALA A 362 -6.65 5.47 15.92
N ILE A 363 -6.63 4.88 17.11
CA ILE A 363 -6.62 3.44 17.31
C ILE A 363 -7.79 3.11 18.22
N THR A 364 -8.76 2.36 17.70
CA THR A 364 -10.05 2.17 18.36
C THR A 364 -10.48 0.71 18.38
N ARG A 365 -11.29 0.33 19.38
CA ARG A 365 -12.12 -0.88 19.36
C ARG A 365 -11.34 -2.16 19.04
N ASN A 366 -10.40 -2.53 19.92
CA ASN A 366 -9.55 -3.72 19.82
C ASN A 366 -8.52 -3.70 18.69
N ALA A 367 -8.23 -2.54 18.07
CA ALA A 367 -7.07 -2.40 17.20
C ALA A 367 -5.76 -2.26 18.01
N PHE A 368 -4.65 -2.70 17.41
CA PHE A 368 -3.30 -2.55 17.94
C PHE A 368 -2.38 -1.94 16.87
N VAL A 369 -1.68 -0.85 17.17
CA VAL A 369 -0.77 -0.23 16.20
C VAL A 369 0.62 -0.04 16.79
N GLN A 370 1.63 -0.36 15.98
CA GLN A 370 3.02 -0.06 16.26
C GLN A 370 3.45 1.13 15.41
N LEU A 371 3.97 2.17 16.08
CA LEU A 371 4.37 3.44 15.47
C LEU A 371 5.85 3.69 15.75
N VAL A 372 6.63 3.98 14.72
CA VAL A 372 8.04 4.39 14.85
C VAL A 372 8.29 5.60 13.97
N SER A 373 9.06 6.58 14.45
CA SER A 373 9.42 7.75 13.66
C SER A 373 8.19 8.51 13.11
N VAL A 374 7.11 8.59 13.91
CA VAL A 374 5.92 9.35 13.51
C VAL A 374 5.97 10.76 14.07
N PHE A 375 5.43 11.70 13.30
CA PHE A 375 5.44 13.12 13.66
C PHE A 375 4.04 13.67 13.58
N THR A 376 3.60 14.42 14.58
CA THR A 376 2.33 15.17 14.51
C THR A 376 2.60 16.65 14.71
N ASN A 377 1.93 17.50 13.93
CA ASN A 377 2.11 18.94 13.98
C ASN A 377 0.76 19.63 13.97
N TRP A 378 0.51 20.48 15.00
CA TRP A 378 -0.71 21.27 15.18
C TRP A 378 -2.01 20.45 15.32
N SER A 379 -1.91 19.14 15.56
CA SER A 379 -3.07 18.28 15.73
C SER A 379 -3.89 18.68 16.96
N ARG A 380 -5.21 18.57 16.88
CA ARG A 380 -6.06 18.59 18.08
C ARG A 380 -5.70 17.41 18.98
N VAL A 381 -5.54 16.23 18.39
CA VAL A 381 -4.98 15.05 19.07
C VAL A 381 -3.93 14.40 18.17
N GLY A 382 -2.69 14.29 18.64
CA GLY A 382 -1.62 13.60 17.92
C GLY A 382 -1.92 12.12 17.77
N LEU A 383 -1.92 11.39 18.90
CA LEU A 383 -2.25 9.97 18.96
C LEU A 383 -3.42 9.74 19.92
N TRP A 384 -4.44 9.03 19.44
CA TRP A 384 -5.66 8.77 20.18
C TRP A 384 -5.97 7.27 20.27
N ALA A 385 -5.80 6.69 21.47
CA ALA A 385 -6.32 5.37 21.81
C ALA A 385 -7.73 5.50 22.40
N HIS A 386 -8.71 4.83 21.80
CA HIS A 386 -10.12 4.93 22.21
C HIS A 386 -10.80 3.56 22.30
N ASP A 387 -11.71 3.37 23.26
CA ASP A 387 -12.48 2.13 23.48
C ASP A 387 -11.67 0.83 23.33
N GLY A 388 -10.56 0.74 24.08
CA GLY A 388 -9.70 -0.44 24.10
C GLY A 388 -8.75 -0.57 22.90
N GLY A 389 -8.54 0.52 22.16
CA GLY A 389 -7.43 0.64 21.23
C GLY A 389 -6.08 0.66 21.95
N GLN A 390 -5.05 0.12 21.30
CA GLN A 390 -3.73 -0.07 21.89
C GLN A 390 -2.63 0.45 20.96
N VAL A 391 -1.71 1.25 21.50
CA VAL A 391 -0.61 1.84 20.74
C VAL A 391 0.70 1.56 21.44
N THR A 392 1.69 1.13 20.66
CA THR A 392 3.10 1.24 21.03
C THR A 392 3.75 2.27 20.10
N VAL A 393 4.41 3.27 20.67
CA VAL A 393 5.06 4.32 19.89
C VAL A 393 6.49 4.56 20.40
N ALA A 394 7.44 4.59 19.48
CA ALA A 394 8.84 4.81 19.80
C ALA A 394 9.45 5.89 18.91
N ASN A 395 10.42 6.64 19.45
CA ASN A 395 11.30 7.55 18.69
C ASN A 395 10.51 8.49 17.78
N SER A 396 9.51 9.17 18.34
CA SER A 396 8.51 9.95 17.62
C SER A 396 8.35 11.32 18.25
N ASN A 397 7.66 12.25 17.57
CA ASN A 397 7.55 13.62 18.04
C ASN A 397 6.15 14.20 17.84
N ASN A 398 5.70 14.98 18.83
CA ASN A 398 4.47 15.75 18.77
C ASN A 398 4.85 17.23 18.92
N THR A 399 4.66 18.00 17.86
CA THR A 399 4.97 19.44 17.83
C THR A 399 3.68 20.25 17.84
N PHE A 400 3.59 21.23 18.73
CA PHE A 400 2.39 22.05 18.88
C PHE A 400 1.14 21.16 19.08
N GLY A 401 -0.05 21.67 18.77
CA GLY A 401 -1.32 20.97 18.95
C GLY A 401 -1.88 21.12 20.37
N ASP A 402 -3.02 20.49 20.64
CA ASP A 402 -3.66 20.58 21.96
C ASP A 402 -3.34 19.40 22.88
N TYR A 403 -3.35 18.19 22.33
CA TYR A 403 -3.00 16.96 23.03
C TYR A 403 -2.04 16.15 22.18
N ALA A 404 -0.86 15.86 22.71
CA ALA A 404 0.06 14.90 22.09
C ALA A 404 -0.56 13.50 22.15
N PHE A 405 -1.05 13.11 23.33
CA PHE A 405 -1.65 11.80 23.59
C PHE A 405 -3.04 11.93 24.19
N ALA A 406 -3.97 11.08 23.71
CA ALA A 406 -5.26 10.86 24.33
C ALA A 406 -5.53 9.36 24.48
N ALA A 407 -5.76 8.89 25.70
CA ALA A 407 -6.26 7.55 25.98
C ALA A 407 -7.61 7.67 26.68
N THR A 408 -8.65 7.23 26.00
CA THR A 408 -10.03 7.47 26.43
C THR A 408 -10.85 6.18 26.38
N GLY A 409 -11.69 5.95 27.37
CA GLY A 409 -12.58 4.79 27.38
C GLY A 409 -11.86 3.44 27.58
N PHE A 410 -12.66 2.39 27.52
CA PHE A 410 -12.24 0.99 27.60
C PHE A 410 -13.22 0.14 26.80
N ARG A 411 -12.83 -1.09 26.46
CA ARG A 411 -13.75 -2.11 25.93
C ARG A 411 -13.91 -3.23 26.93
N ARG A 412 -14.96 -4.03 26.79
CA ARG A 412 -15.07 -5.30 27.52
C ARG A 412 -14.36 -6.40 26.74
N ALA A 413 -13.72 -7.30 27.45
CA ALA A 413 -13.04 -8.48 26.91
C ALA A 413 -13.38 -9.71 27.73
N ILE A 414 -13.52 -10.86 27.06
CA ILE A 414 -13.70 -12.15 27.73
C ILE A 414 -12.33 -12.63 28.24
N ARG A 415 -12.20 -12.73 29.56
CA ARG A 415 -11.03 -13.29 30.24
C ARG A 415 -11.40 -14.65 30.84
N ILE A 416 -10.65 -15.68 30.46
CA ILE A 416 -10.87 -17.06 30.87
C ILE A 416 -9.59 -17.55 31.55
N GLU A 417 -9.66 -17.95 32.83
CA GLU A 417 -8.53 -18.50 33.60
C GLU A 417 -8.24 -19.98 33.28
N GLY A 418 -9.12 -20.60 32.49
CA GLY A 418 -9.04 -21.99 32.05
C GLY A 418 -9.83 -22.95 32.93
N VAL A 419 -9.61 -24.25 32.77
CA VAL A 419 -10.25 -25.29 33.60
C VAL A 419 -9.78 -25.14 35.05
N ALA A 420 -10.70 -25.10 36.01
CA ALA A 420 -10.38 -24.86 37.42
C ALA A 420 -9.52 -25.99 38.02
N ASP A 421 -9.92 -27.24 37.80
CA ASP A 421 -9.14 -28.41 38.21
C ASP A 421 -8.03 -28.72 37.19
N LYS A 422 -6.82 -28.23 37.48
CA LYS A 422 -5.65 -28.45 36.62
C LYS A 422 -5.18 -29.90 36.59
N SER A 423 -5.64 -30.77 37.51
CA SER A 423 -5.28 -32.20 37.48
C SER A 423 -5.90 -32.96 36.31
N LEU A 424 -6.98 -32.42 35.73
CA LEU A 424 -7.65 -32.95 34.54
C LEU A 424 -6.88 -32.66 33.25
N ILE A 425 -5.99 -31.67 33.27
CA ILE A 425 -5.25 -31.20 32.10
C ILE A 425 -3.97 -32.02 31.95
N ARG A 426 -4.01 -33.02 31.06
CA ARG A 426 -2.92 -33.97 30.80
C ARG A 426 -2.79 -34.26 29.31
N THR A 427 -1.67 -34.86 28.91
CA THR A 427 -1.45 -35.23 27.51
C THR A 427 -2.18 -36.53 27.17
N TYR A 428 -2.99 -36.49 26.11
CA TYR A 428 -3.68 -37.64 25.52
C TYR A 428 -3.46 -37.69 23.99
N PRO A 429 -2.23 -37.99 23.51
CA PRO A 429 -1.92 -37.96 22.08
C PRO A 429 -2.77 -38.93 21.24
N ALA A 430 -3.11 -40.11 21.78
CA ALA A 430 -3.96 -41.09 21.09
C ALA A 430 -5.37 -40.53 20.85
N ALA A 431 -5.99 -39.92 21.86
CA ALA A 431 -7.29 -39.27 21.72
C ALA A 431 -7.23 -38.10 20.72
N ALA A 432 -6.19 -37.27 20.79
CA ALA A 432 -5.97 -36.19 19.83
C ALA A 432 -5.82 -36.69 18.39
N ASN A 433 -5.11 -37.80 18.19
CA ASN A 433 -4.94 -38.45 16.88
C ASN A 433 -6.27 -39.01 16.37
N THR A 434 -7.10 -39.60 17.22
CA THR A 434 -8.46 -40.04 16.85
C THR A 434 -9.31 -38.87 16.35
N ILE A 435 -9.34 -37.74 17.07
CA ILE A 435 -10.08 -36.55 16.62
C ILE A 435 -9.54 -36.06 15.28
N THR A 436 -8.22 -35.93 15.16
CA THR A 436 -7.58 -35.40 13.95
C THR A 436 -7.88 -36.28 12.74
N SER A 437 -7.66 -37.59 12.83
CA SER A 437 -7.83 -38.53 11.72
C SER A 437 -9.29 -38.78 11.35
N GLN A 438 -10.21 -38.63 12.30
CA GLN A 438 -11.65 -38.86 12.09
C GLN A 438 -12.46 -37.56 11.98
N THR A 439 -11.84 -36.39 11.82
CA THR A 439 -12.52 -35.08 11.83
C THR A 439 -13.75 -35.07 10.93
N GLU A 440 -13.63 -35.47 9.68
CA GLU A 440 -14.76 -35.43 8.73
C GLU A 440 -15.84 -36.47 9.05
N ALA A 441 -15.46 -37.63 9.59
CA ALA A 441 -16.44 -38.64 10.03
C ALA A 441 -17.24 -38.16 11.26
N ILE A 442 -16.57 -37.48 12.20
CA ILE A 442 -17.18 -36.86 13.38
C ILE A 442 -18.13 -35.74 12.94
N VAL A 443 -17.66 -34.83 12.07
CA VAL A 443 -18.47 -33.72 11.55
C VAL A 443 -19.69 -34.25 10.80
N THR A 444 -19.52 -35.26 9.95
CA THR A 444 -20.65 -35.89 9.23
C THR A 444 -21.67 -36.44 10.22
N ALA A 445 -21.26 -37.25 11.20
CA ALA A 445 -22.16 -37.81 12.20
C ALA A 445 -22.90 -36.71 13.00
N LEU A 446 -22.21 -35.62 13.34
CA LEU A 446 -22.82 -34.48 14.03
C LEU A 446 -23.86 -33.78 13.14
N MET A 447 -23.48 -33.40 11.92
CA MET A 447 -24.32 -32.60 11.02
C MET A 447 -25.53 -33.38 10.48
N THR A 448 -25.39 -34.68 10.20
CA THR A 448 -26.44 -35.47 9.56
C THR A 448 -27.31 -36.24 10.54
N THR A 449 -26.78 -36.58 11.71
CA THR A 449 -27.44 -37.53 12.62
C THR A 449 -27.75 -36.91 13.97
N ARG A 450 -26.81 -36.18 14.59
CA ARG A 450 -27.00 -35.66 15.96
C ARG A 450 -27.66 -34.30 16.00
N TYR A 451 -27.10 -33.30 15.33
CA TYR A 451 -27.66 -31.95 15.32
C TYR A 451 -29.11 -31.86 14.81
N PRO A 452 -29.54 -32.64 13.80
CA PRO A 452 -30.94 -32.66 13.37
C PRO A 452 -31.95 -33.12 14.44
N THR A 453 -31.49 -33.77 15.52
CA THR A 453 -32.34 -34.12 16.67
C THR A 453 -32.56 -32.96 17.63
N LEU A 454 -31.78 -31.88 17.52
CA LEU A 454 -31.86 -30.73 18.41
C LEU A 454 -33.06 -29.83 18.04
N PRO A 455 -33.76 -29.27 19.04
CA PRO A 455 -34.79 -28.26 18.79
C PRO A 455 -34.26 -27.10 17.95
N ASN A 456 -35.06 -26.61 17.01
CA ASN A 456 -34.76 -25.45 16.14
C ASN A 456 -33.61 -25.64 15.12
N TRP A 457 -32.84 -26.74 15.16
CA TRP A 457 -31.80 -27.00 14.15
C TRP A 457 -32.35 -27.06 12.73
N ASN A 458 -33.47 -27.76 12.54
CA ASN A 458 -34.06 -27.93 11.22
C ASN A 458 -34.61 -26.62 10.63
N GLY A 459 -34.86 -25.61 11.49
CA GLY A 459 -35.26 -24.26 11.09
C GLY A 459 -34.10 -23.34 10.69
N LEU A 460 -32.84 -23.77 10.86
CA LEU A 460 -31.68 -22.99 10.42
C LEU A 460 -31.58 -22.93 8.89
N SER A 461 -31.18 -21.76 8.38
CA SER A 461 -30.80 -21.56 6.97
C SER A 461 -29.59 -22.40 6.58
N ALA A 462 -29.39 -22.58 5.26
CA ALA A 462 -28.21 -23.28 4.74
C ALA A 462 -26.90 -22.62 5.19
N ASP A 463 -26.84 -21.29 5.20
CA ASP A 463 -25.66 -20.53 5.63
C ASP A 463 -25.36 -20.74 7.12
N GLN A 464 -26.39 -20.74 7.97
CA GLN A 464 -26.23 -21.01 9.40
C GLN A 464 -25.73 -22.44 9.64
N LYS A 465 -26.21 -23.42 8.88
CA LYS A 465 -25.73 -24.80 8.95
C LYS A 465 -24.27 -24.91 8.49
N ALA A 466 -23.88 -24.20 7.43
CA ALA A 466 -22.49 -24.14 6.97
C ALA A 466 -21.55 -23.49 8.01
N LEU A 467 -22.00 -22.44 8.70
CA LEU A 467 -21.26 -21.82 9.81
C LEU A 467 -21.12 -22.80 10.98
N ALA A 468 -22.19 -23.50 11.37
CA ALA A 468 -22.13 -24.51 12.43
C ALA A 468 -21.17 -25.66 12.10
N GLU A 469 -21.10 -26.08 10.84
CA GLU A 469 -20.15 -27.08 10.36
C GLU A 469 -18.69 -26.60 10.48
N ARG A 470 -18.42 -25.36 10.07
CA ARG A 470 -17.11 -24.71 10.22
C ARG A 470 -16.70 -24.60 11.68
N ASP A 471 -17.61 -24.17 12.54
CA ASP A 471 -17.34 -23.98 13.97
C ASP A 471 -17.11 -25.32 14.66
N THR A 472 -17.84 -26.38 14.26
CA THR A 472 -17.60 -27.75 14.71
C THR A 472 -16.17 -28.21 14.38
N ARG A 473 -15.70 -28.00 13.14
CA ARG A 473 -14.30 -28.30 12.77
C ARG A 473 -13.30 -27.51 13.62
N THR A 474 -13.60 -26.24 13.90
CA THR A 474 -12.73 -25.37 14.70
C THR A 474 -12.65 -25.83 16.15
N LEU A 475 -13.78 -26.24 16.74
CA LEU A 475 -13.83 -26.83 18.07
C LEU A 475 -13.03 -28.14 18.13
N LEU A 476 -13.22 -29.05 17.18
CA LEU A 476 -12.49 -30.33 17.14
C LEU A 476 -10.98 -30.11 17.03
N ARG A 477 -10.52 -29.16 16.20
CA ARG A 477 -9.10 -28.79 16.12
C ARG A 477 -8.57 -28.25 17.44
N SER A 478 -9.35 -27.41 18.11
CA SER A 478 -8.99 -26.83 19.41
C SER A 478 -8.84 -27.91 20.48
N LEU A 479 -9.84 -28.81 20.60
CA LEU A 479 -9.81 -29.94 21.53
C LEU A 479 -8.65 -30.90 21.24
N ALA A 480 -8.39 -31.21 19.97
CA ALA A 480 -7.27 -32.08 19.60
C ALA A 480 -5.91 -31.46 19.95
N GLY A 481 -5.76 -30.14 19.77
CA GLY A 481 -4.55 -29.40 20.17
C GLY A 481 -4.34 -29.46 21.69
N ASP A 482 -5.39 -29.16 22.45
CA ASP A 482 -5.38 -29.17 23.92
C ASP A 482 -5.08 -30.56 24.50
N LEU A 483 -5.71 -31.61 23.98
CA LEU A 483 -5.41 -33.00 24.38
C LEU A 483 -3.97 -33.39 24.05
N ARG A 484 -3.45 -32.99 22.89
CA ARG A 484 -2.07 -33.33 22.51
C ARG A 484 -1.05 -32.65 23.41
N ALA A 485 -1.28 -31.38 23.75
CA ALA A 485 -0.35 -30.57 24.53
C ALA A 485 -0.56 -30.67 26.06
N GLY A 486 -1.69 -31.21 26.52
CA GLY A 486 -2.08 -31.14 27.92
C GLY A 486 -2.32 -29.69 28.34
N GLN A 487 -3.18 -28.98 27.62
CA GLN A 487 -3.52 -27.57 27.86
C GLN A 487 -5.02 -27.33 27.69
N ASP A 488 -5.47 -26.11 27.98
CA ASP A 488 -6.85 -25.64 27.79
C ASP A 488 -6.90 -24.35 26.92
N ARG A 489 -5.83 -24.08 26.18
CA ARG A 489 -5.64 -22.83 25.43
C ARG A 489 -6.48 -22.79 24.15
N GLY A 490 -6.63 -23.91 23.47
CA GLY A 490 -7.48 -24.06 22.29
C GLY A 490 -8.95 -23.81 22.64
N ALA A 491 -9.46 -24.44 23.71
CA ALA A 491 -10.82 -24.25 24.19
C ALA A 491 -11.09 -22.79 24.60
N GLN A 492 -10.15 -22.16 25.32
CA GLN A 492 -10.22 -20.73 25.63
C GLN A 492 -10.27 -19.87 24.35
N PHE A 493 -9.43 -20.18 23.35
CA PHE A 493 -9.40 -19.46 22.09
C PHE A 493 -10.71 -19.60 21.30
N PHE A 494 -11.25 -20.82 21.23
CA PHE A 494 -12.54 -21.11 20.61
C PHE A 494 -13.67 -20.32 21.28
N ALA A 495 -13.78 -20.38 22.60
CA ALA A 495 -14.81 -19.66 23.34
C ALA A 495 -14.73 -18.14 23.12
N LYS A 496 -13.52 -17.55 23.14
CA LYS A 496 -13.32 -16.12 22.87
C LYS A 496 -13.74 -15.72 21.46
N GLY A 497 -13.58 -16.61 20.47
CA GLY A 497 -13.98 -16.37 19.08
C GLY A 497 -15.49 -16.21 18.86
N LEU A 498 -16.31 -16.52 19.87
CA LEU A 498 -17.76 -16.39 19.84
C LEU A 498 -18.27 -15.00 20.26
N PHE A 499 -17.35 -14.10 20.61
CA PHE A 499 -17.65 -12.75 21.04
C PHE A 499 -17.00 -11.70 20.13
N ASP A 500 -17.63 -10.54 20.05
CA ASP A 500 -17.13 -9.40 19.30
C ASP A 500 -16.05 -8.62 20.07
N TRP A 501 -15.65 -7.47 19.52
CA TRP A 501 -14.60 -6.62 20.08
C TRP A 501 -14.92 -6.12 21.50
N ASN A 502 -16.20 -6.06 21.89
CA ASN A 502 -16.69 -5.57 23.17
C ASN A 502 -17.33 -6.68 24.03
N ALA A 503 -16.95 -7.93 23.79
CA ALA A 503 -17.43 -9.10 24.54
C ALA A 503 -18.95 -9.32 24.49
N ASP A 504 -19.62 -8.81 23.45
CA ASP A 504 -20.99 -9.16 23.11
C ASP A 504 -20.98 -10.38 22.17
N TYR A 505 -22.07 -11.13 22.10
CA TYR A 505 -22.10 -12.32 21.23
C TYR A 505 -21.91 -11.92 19.77
N ALA A 506 -21.02 -12.61 19.06
CA ALA A 506 -20.84 -12.45 17.61
C ALA A 506 -21.99 -13.07 16.79
N PHE A 507 -23.02 -13.58 17.47
CA PHE A 507 -24.19 -14.24 16.92
C PHE A 507 -25.45 -13.85 17.73
N SER A 508 -26.64 -14.19 17.23
CA SER A 508 -27.89 -13.89 17.94
C SER A 508 -27.98 -14.65 19.26
N ILE A 509 -28.23 -13.94 20.37
CA ILE A 509 -28.40 -14.53 21.71
C ILE A 509 -29.45 -15.65 21.75
N ALA A 510 -30.46 -15.62 20.88
CA ALA A 510 -31.47 -16.67 20.78
C ALA A 510 -30.90 -18.05 20.38
N LEU A 511 -29.69 -18.09 19.82
CA LEU A 511 -29.00 -19.33 19.43
C LEU A 511 -28.20 -19.94 20.59
N VAL A 512 -28.01 -19.25 21.72
CA VAL A 512 -27.22 -19.78 22.85
C VAL A 512 -27.69 -21.18 23.27
N PRO A 513 -28.99 -21.47 23.47
CA PRO A 513 -29.43 -22.82 23.83
C PRO A 513 -29.06 -23.89 22.80
N LEU A 514 -29.08 -23.53 21.50
CA LEU A 514 -28.71 -24.44 20.42
C LEU A 514 -27.21 -24.71 20.40
N PHE A 515 -26.36 -23.68 20.57
CA PHE A 515 -24.91 -23.85 20.68
C PHE A 515 -24.52 -24.80 21.83
N LEU A 516 -25.08 -24.58 23.02
CA LEU A 516 -24.82 -25.41 24.20
C LEU A 516 -25.23 -26.87 23.94
N ALA A 517 -26.41 -27.09 23.35
CA ALA A 517 -26.88 -28.43 23.00
C ALA A 517 -26.02 -29.10 21.90
N SER A 518 -25.54 -28.34 20.92
CA SER A 518 -24.63 -28.83 19.89
C SER A 518 -23.29 -29.29 20.46
N TRP A 519 -22.68 -28.53 21.37
CA TRP A 519 -21.41 -28.95 21.97
C TRP A 519 -21.55 -30.15 22.90
N GLU A 520 -22.70 -30.33 23.53
CA GLU A 520 -23.01 -31.57 24.22
C GLU A 520 -23.07 -32.76 23.25
N GLN A 521 -23.63 -32.60 22.05
CA GLN A 521 -23.57 -33.64 21.02
C GLN A 521 -22.14 -33.94 20.55
N VAL A 522 -21.27 -32.93 20.49
CA VAL A 522 -19.83 -33.12 20.22
C VAL A 522 -19.20 -34.00 21.31
N ARG A 523 -19.47 -33.72 22.58
CA ARG A 523 -18.98 -34.52 23.71
C ARG A 523 -19.42 -35.99 23.59
N VAL A 524 -20.70 -36.21 23.29
CA VAL A 524 -21.26 -37.57 23.13
C VAL A 524 -20.64 -38.31 21.95
N GLU A 525 -20.47 -37.66 20.80
CA GLU A 525 -19.82 -38.28 19.63
C GLU A 525 -18.35 -38.62 19.90
N LEU A 526 -17.63 -37.76 20.60
CA LEU A 526 -16.24 -38.02 20.97
C LEU A 526 -16.11 -39.16 21.99
N ALA A 527 -17.02 -39.24 22.98
CA ALA A 527 -17.04 -40.33 23.95
C ALA A 527 -17.30 -41.70 23.30
N ALA A 528 -18.03 -41.75 22.18
CA ALA A 528 -18.24 -42.98 21.42
C ALA A 528 -16.98 -43.47 20.66
N ARG A 529 -15.97 -42.60 20.47
CA ARG A 529 -14.76 -42.88 19.67
C ARG A 529 -13.48 -42.97 20.49
N ILE A 530 -13.45 -42.33 21.65
CA ILE A 530 -12.28 -42.24 22.51
C ILE A 530 -12.54 -43.10 23.74
N THR A 531 -11.75 -44.17 23.94
CA THR A 531 -11.96 -45.12 25.04
C THR A 531 -11.22 -44.76 26.33
N ASP A 532 -10.22 -43.87 26.27
CA ASP A 532 -9.46 -43.43 27.44
C ASP A 532 -10.35 -42.58 28.38
N PRO A 533 -10.62 -43.02 29.62
CA PRO A 533 -11.50 -42.29 30.53
C PRO A 533 -10.95 -40.93 30.97
N GLY A 534 -9.63 -40.79 31.04
CA GLY A 534 -8.97 -39.53 31.37
C GLY A 534 -9.15 -38.50 30.26
N ALA A 535 -8.97 -38.92 29.01
CA ALA A 535 -9.22 -38.08 27.84
C ALA A 535 -10.69 -37.65 27.75
N GLN A 536 -11.64 -38.57 28.01
CA GLN A 536 -13.06 -38.23 28.06
C GLN A 536 -13.37 -37.20 29.15
N THR A 537 -12.77 -37.36 30.34
CA THR A 537 -12.93 -36.41 31.45
C THR A 537 -12.38 -35.03 31.09
N MET A 538 -11.20 -34.97 30.47
CA MET A 538 -10.62 -33.72 29.99
C MET A 538 -11.49 -33.05 28.92
N ILE A 539 -11.99 -33.81 27.94
CA ILE A 539 -12.92 -33.29 26.91
C ILE A 539 -14.17 -32.70 27.55
N ALA A 540 -14.77 -33.39 28.53
CA ALA A 540 -15.94 -32.91 29.24
C ALA A 540 -15.65 -31.58 29.96
N ALA A 541 -14.51 -31.47 30.64
CA ALA A 541 -14.11 -30.24 31.32
C ALA A 541 -13.86 -29.07 30.35
N LEU A 542 -13.25 -29.33 29.19
CA LEU A 542 -13.02 -28.31 28.16
C LEU A 542 -14.34 -27.83 27.52
N ILE A 543 -15.27 -28.74 27.24
CA ILE A 543 -16.59 -28.39 26.70
C ILE A 543 -17.43 -27.66 27.75
N ALA A 544 -17.37 -28.06 29.03
CA ALA A 544 -18.01 -27.35 30.12
C ALA A 544 -17.49 -25.91 30.24
N LEU A 545 -16.17 -25.71 30.17
CA LEU A 545 -15.57 -24.37 30.18
C LEU A 545 -16.12 -23.48 29.06
N ILE A 546 -16.20 -24.00 27.84
CA ILE A 546 -16.75 -23.27 26.68
C ILE A 546 -18.23 -22.92 26.93
N SER A 547 -19.01 -23.90 27.38
CA SER A 547 -20.43 -23.75 27.67
C SER A 547 -20.70 -22.72 28.77
N ASP A 548 -19.93 -22.73 29.87
CA ASP A 548 -20.08 -21.80 30.99
C ASP A 548 -19.81 -20.36 30.56
N VAL A 549 -18.74 -20.14 29.78
CA VAL A 549 -18.38 -18.81 29.24
C VAL A 549 -19.50 -18.27 28.35
N VAL A 550 -20.10 -19.12 27.52
CA VAL A 550 -21.14 -18.72 26.57
C VAL A 550 -22.51 -18.59 27.25
N ALA A 551 -22.81 -19.38 28.27
CA ALA A 551 -24.06 -19.30 29.02
C ALA A 551 -24.11 -18.09 29.97
N ALA A 552 -22.96 -17.70 30.54
CA ALA A 552 -22.86 -16.65 31.53
C ALA A 552 -21.68 -15.68 31.25
N PRO A 553 -21.65 -14.98 30.10
CA PRO A 553 -20.50 -14.17 29.70
C PRO A 553 -20.20 -13.02 30.67
N GLU A 554 -21.20 -12.52 31.40
CA GLU A 554 -21.01 -11.47 32.39
C GLU A 554 -20.01 -11.85 33.50
N ALA A 555 -19.90 -13.13 33.85
CA ALA A 555 -18.92 -13.62 34.82
C ALA A 555 -17.48 -13.59 34.30
N TYR A 556 -17.29 -13.48 32.98
CA TYR A 556 -15.99 -13.51 32.31
C TYR A 556 -15.60 -12.18 31.66
N ARG A 557 -16.51 -11.19 31.68
CA ARG A 557 -16.27 -9.86 31.12
C ARG A 557 -15.36 -9.06 32.03
N THR A 558 -14.29 -8.54 31.45
CA THR A 558 -13.32 -7.66 32.12
C THR A 558 -13.09 -6.40 31.31
N GLY A 559 -12.93 -5.27 31.97
CA GLY A 559 -12.59 -4.01 31.31
C GLY A 559 -11.15 -4.07 30.81
N PHE A 560 -10.96 -3.80 29.51
CA PHE A 560 -9.67 -3.65 28.87
C PHE A 560 -9.50 -2.19 28.43
N PRO A 561 -8.61 -1.42 29.09
CA PRO A 561 -8.49 0.01 28.86
C PRO A 561 -7.92 0.32 27.48
N SER A 562 -8.19 1.54 26.99
CA SER A 562 -7.36 2.12 25.92
C SER A 562 -5.95 2.38 26.44
N VAL A 563 -4.92 1.98 25.71
CA VAL A 563 -3.53 2.06 26.18
C VAL A 563 -2.62 2.74 25.15
N ILE A 564 -1.81 3.69 25.61
CA ILE A 564 -0.65 4.21 24.87
C ILE A 564 0.60 3.88 25.67
N GLU A 565 1.51 3.12 25.06
CA GLU A 565 2.86 2.84 25.53
C GLU A 565 3.84 3.60 24.64
N ALA A 566 4.46 4.63 25.21
CA ALA A 566 5.28 5.59 24.47
C ALA A 566 6.68 5.67 25.05
N THR A 567 7.70 5.50 24.21
CA THR A 567 9.11 5.60 24.60
C THR A 567 9.89 6.53 23.69
N GLY A 568 10.84 7.27 24.27
CA GLY A 568 11.74 8.15 23.50
C GLY A 568 10.99 9.20 22.68
N GLN A 569 9.96 9.80 23.27
CA GLN A 569 9.14 10.80 22.58
C GLN A 569 9.72 12.21 22.75
N GLN A 570 9.51 13.07 21.77
CA GLN A 570 9.76 14.50 21.90
C GLN A 570 8.43 15.25 21.87
N PHE A 571 8.21 16.10 22.87
CA PHE A 571 7.09 17.03 22.95
C PHE A 571 7.65 18.43 22.69
N SER A 572 7.51 18.91 21.46
CA SER A 572 8.05 20.21 21.06
C SER A 572 6.94 21.25 21.08
N TYR A 573 6.84 22.04 22.16
CA TYR A 573 5.73 22.98 22.37
C TYR A 573 4.35 22.30 22.35
N ALA A 574 4.27 21.01 22.68
CA ALA A 574 3.01 20.27 22.70
C ALA A 574 2.00 20.93 23.66
N GLY A 575 0.76 21.13 23.21
CA GLY A 575 -0.28 21.81 23.99
C GLY A 575 -0.39 23.32 23.76
N SER A 576 0.53 23.94 23.00
CA SER A 576 0.49 25.37 22.67
C SER A 576 -0.60 25.75 21.66
N GLY A 577 -1.19 24.78 20.96
CA GLY A 577 -2.38 24.97 20.13
C GLY A 577 -2.22 24.58 18.67
N VAL A 578 -3.31 24.73 17.90
CA VAL A 578 -3.53 23.99 16.65
C VAL A 578 -3.24 24.76 15.36
N ASN A 579 -2.50 25.86 15.40
CA ASN A 579 -2.16 26.65 14.20
C ASN A 579 -0.89 27.52 14.40
N TYR A 580 -0.62 28.47 13.50
CA TYR A 580 0.59 29.29 13.55
C TYR A 580 0.69 30.22 14.77
N ASN A 581 -0.42 30.53 15.46
CA ASN A 581 -0.35 31.25 16.72
C ASN A 581 0.35 30.44 17.82
N ALA A 582 0.46 29.12 17.66
CA ALA A 582 1.18 28.22 18.56
C ALA A 582 2.71 28.24 18.35
N LEU A 583 3.20 28.88 17.28
CA LEU A 583 4.65 29.04 17.06
C LEU A 583 5.29 29.85 18.21
N PRO A 584 6.56 29.60 18.56
CA PRO A 584 7.26 30.39 19.56
C PRO A 584 7.49 31.82 19.08
N TYR A 585 7.80 32.72 20.03
CA TYR A 585 8.07 34.13 19.74
C TYR A 585 9.21 34.33 18.71
N ALA A 586 10.23 33.46 18.75
CA ALA A 586 11.35 33.48 17.82
C ALA A 586 10.94 33.18 16.36
N GLN A 587 9.76 32.59 16.16
CA GLN A 587 9.15 32.28 14.86
C GLN A 587 7.91 33.14 14.58
N ARG A 588 7.81 34.32 15.20
CA ARG A 588 6.71 35.30 15.04
C ARG A 588 5.34 34.84 15.57
N GLY A 589 5.26 33.72 16.29
CA GLY A 589 4.03 33.29 16.96
C GLY A 589 3.92 33.83 18.38
N THR A 590 2.83 33.48 19.04
CA THR A 590 2.54 33.83 20.44
C THR A 590 2.48 32.62 21.37
N GLY A 591 2.78 31.44 20.82
CA GLY A 591 2.66 30.16 21.50
C GLY A 591 3.69 30.06 22.61
N ARG A 592 3.22 29.57 23.76
CA ARG A 592 4.05 29.21 24.90
C ARG A 592 3.81 27.74 25.19
N ALA A 593 4.88 27.01 25.43
CA ALA A 593 4.74 25.65 25.89
C ALA A 593 4.04 25.65 27.27
N PRO A 594 2.91 24.95 27.42
CA PRO A 594 2.27 24.79 28.71
C PRO A 594 3.01 23.71 29.53
N ASP A 595 2.49 23.39 30.72
CA ASP A 595 2.86 22.15 31.40
C ASP A 595 2.64 20.95 30.45
N PRO A 596 3.68 20.14 30.16
CA PRO A 596 3.57 19.00 29.26
C PRO A 596 2.50 17.97 29.67
N SER A 597 2.21 17.85 30.96
CA SER A 597 1.13 16.97 31.45
C SER A 597 -0.24 17.38 30.92
N SER A 598 -0.46 18.67 30.63
CA SER A 598 -1.72 19.19 30.05
C SER A 598 -1.93 18.81 28.57
N ALA A 599 -0.88 18.29 27.91
CA ALA A 599 -0.93 17.72 26.56
C ALA A 599 -1.22 16.21 26.58
N ILE A 600 -1.42 15.62 27.75
CA ILE A 600 -1.78 14.21 27.95
C ILE A 600 -3.22 14.16 28.46
N LEU A 601 -4.10 13.50 27.70
CA LEU A 601 -5.51 13.32 28.05
C LEU A 601 -5.77 11.87 28.44
N LYS A 602 -6.18 11.64 29.70
CA LYS A 602 -6.68 10.35 30.19
C LYS A 602 -8.13 10.51 30.63
N SER A 603 -9.05 9.71 30.09
CA SER A 603 -10.45 9.72 30.53
C SER A 603 -11.09 8.34 30.39
N GLY A 604 -12.19 8.09 31.12
CA GLY A 604 -12.96 6.86 30.97
C GLY A 604 -12.16 5.56 31.14
N GLY A 605 -11.11 5.55 31.97
CA GLY A 605 -10.28 4.37 32.21
C GLY A 605 -9.09 4.18 31.27
N GLY A 606 -8.87 5.07 30.30
CA GLY A 606 -7.68 5.04 29.44
C GLY A 606 -6.37 5.23 30.21
N ARG A 607 -5.28 4.63 29.71
CA ARG A 607 -3.96 4.60 30.34
C ARG A 607 -2.88 5.06 29.36
N ILE A 608 -1.94 5.85 29.86
CA ILE A 608 -0.79 6.33 29.10
C ILE A 608 0.45 6.10 29.94
N TYR A 609 1.40 5.34 29.39
CA TYR A 609 2.73 5.12 29.93
C TYR A 609 3.70 5.75 28.94
N ALA A 610 4.27 6.90 29.29
CA ALA A 610 5.08 7.69 28.36
C ALA A 610 6.40 8.13 28.98
N THR A 611 7.47 8.04 28.20
CA THR A 611 8.72 8.79 28.44
C THR A 611 8.92 9.80 27.33
N PHE A 612 9.15 11.06 27.71
CA PHE A 612 9.25 12.15 26.74
C PHE A 612 10.19 13.27 27.20
N SER A 613 10.78 13.96 26.23
CA SER A 613 11.56 15.18 26.45
C SER A 613 10.83 16.39 25.87
N THR A 614 11.16 17.59 26.35
CA THR A 614 10.51 18.86 25.94
C THR A 614 11.46 19.78 25.19
N GLU A 615 10.96 20.90 24.66
CA GLU A 615 11.77 21.92 23.98
C GLU A 615 12.84 22.59 24.87
N THR A 616 12.70 22.55 26.20
CA THR A 616 13.72 23.04 27.15
C THR A 616 14.79 22.00 27.48
N GLY A 617 14.63 20.76 26.99
CA GLY A 617 15.53 19.63 27.28
C GLY A 617 15.10 18.77 28.47
N ASP A 618 14.08 19.19 29.23
CA ASP A 618 13.60 18.42 30.38
C ASP A 618 13.06 17.06 29.95
N THR A 619 13.31 16.05 30.78
CA THR A 619 12.90 14.67 30.50
C THR A 619 11.93 14.18 31.57
N TYR A 620 10.83 13.57 31.12
CA TYR A 620 9.71 13.12 31.93
C TYR A 620 9.57 11.60 31.83
N LEU A 621 9.38 10.96 32.99
CA LEU A 621 8.98 9.56 33.13
C LEU A 621 7.56 9.53 33.68
N GLY A 622 6.58 9.50 32.77
CA GLY A 622 5.18 9.73 33.09
C GLY A 622 4.89 11.18 33.47
N GLU A 623 3.85 11.39 34.27
CA GLU A 623 3.42 12.71 34.72
C GLU A 623 4.10 13.16 36.03
N ASP A 624 4.75 12.25 36.76
CA ASP A 624 5.23 12.50 38.13
C ASP A 624 6.74 12.78 38.19
N LEU A 625 7.57 11.96 37.52
CA LEU A 625 9.02 12.06 37.62
C LEU A 625 9.60 12.92 36.49
N ARG A 626 10.33 13.97 36.85
CA ARG A 626 10.99 14.90 35.91
C ARG A 626 12.47 15.07 36.25
N VAL A 627 13.30 15.10 35.23
CA VAL A 627 14.67 15.60 35.27
C VAL A 627 14.66 17.00 34.65
N ASP A 628 14.84 18.02 35.48
CA ASP A 628 14.88 19.44 35.09
C ASP A 628 16.34 19.82 34.75
N PHE A 629 16.58 20.12 33.48
CA PHE A 629 17.92 20.44 32.99
C PHE A 629 18.33 21.88 33.30
N GLU A 630 17.38 22.80 33.38
CA GLU A 630 17.66 24.20 33.70
C GLU A 630 18.11 24.34 35.16
N ARG A 631 17.43 23.62 36.07
CA ARG A 631 17.73 23.63 37.51
C ARG A 631 18.72 22.57 37.95
N ASN A 632 19.03 21.60 37.08
CA ASN A 632 19.82 20.40 37.41
C ASN A 632 19.23 19.60 38.59
N THR A 633 17.90 19.44 38.62
CA THR A 633 17.17 18.75 39.71
C THR A 633 16.42 17.53 39.19
N ILE A 634 16.18 16.57 40.09
CA ILE A 634 15.22 15.47 39.88
C ILE A 634 14.05 15.72 40.81
N GLU A 635 12.85 15.79 40.24
CA GLU A 635 11.62 16.17 40.92
C GLU A 635 10.54 15.11 40.71
N GLY A 636 9.62 14.99 41.67
CA GLY A 636 8.49 14.06 41.60
C GLY A 636 8.21 13.34 42.92
N GLN A 637 6.96 12.93 43.11
CA GLN A 637 6.54 12.21 44.30
C GLN A 637 7.14 10.81 44.37
N ALA A 638 7.28 10.12 43.25
CA ALA A 638 7.94 8.83 43.17
C ALA A 638 9.40 8.90 43.64
N PHE A 639 10.15 9.91 43.18
CA PHE A 639 11.53 10.14 43.62
C PHE A 639 11.59 10.49 45.12
N SER A 640 10.78 11.45 45.55
CA SER A 640 10.74 11.89 46.96
C SER A 640 10.41 10.73 47.92
N ARG A 641 9.40 9.91 47.58
CA ARG A 641 9.06 8.70 48.36
C ARG A 641 10.17 7.66 48.35
N GLY A 642 10.82 7.45 47.21
CA GLY A 642 11.96 6.54 47.10
C GLY A 642 13.12 6.97 48.01
N VAL A 643 13.50 8.25 47.95
CA VAL A 643 14.55 8.82 48.80
C VAL A 643 14.16 8.73 50.29
N GLN A 644 12.93 9.09 50.65
CA GLN A 644 12.44 8.99 52.03
C GLN A 644 12.46 7.54 52.54
N ASN A 645 12.01 6.57 51.74
CA ASN A 645 12.01 5.16 52.14
C ASN A 645 13.41 4.59 52.40
N ILE A 646 14.43 5.15 51.73
CA ILE A 646 15.84 4.76 51.93
C ILE A 646 16.46 5.54 53.10
N ALA A 647 16.23 6.85 53.17
CA ALA A 647 16.88 7.73 54.14
C ALA A 647 16.27 7.64 55.54
N LEU A 648 14.94 7.48 55.66
CA LEU A 648 14.25 7.50 56.95
C LEU A 648 14.73 6.38 57.89
N PRO A 649 14.89 5.11 57.46
CA PRO A 649 15.44 4.07 58.32
C PRO A 649 16.88 4.35 58.78
N LEU A 650 17.71 4.97 57.91
CA LEU A 650 19.08 5.35 58.24
C LEU A 650 19.14 6.48 59.27
N ILE A 651 18.27 7.48 59.14
CA ILE A 651 18.17 8.60 60.10
C ILE A 651 17.75 8.08 61.48
N ILE A 652 16.74 7.20 61.54
CA ILE A 652 16.30 6.57 62.78
C ILE A 652 17.44 5.73 63.39
N GLY A 653 18.21 5.00 62.58
CA GLY A 653 19.34 4.19 63.04
C GLY A 653 20.52 5.00 63.60
N LEU A 654 20.63 6.29 63.26
CA LEU A 654 21.70 7.19 63.74
C LEU A 654 21.32 7.96 65.02
N GLY A 655 20.10 7.78 65.55
CA GLY A 655 19.68 8.36 66.83
C GLY A 655 19.36 9.87 66.79
N ALA A 656 18.86 10.36 65.66
CA ALA A 656 18.27 11.70 65.55
C ALA A 656 16.86 11.76 66.15
#